data_AF-A0A0F9Y4U7-F1
#
_entry.id   AF-A0A0F9Y4U7-F1
#
_cell.length_a   1.000
_cell.length_b   1.000
_cell.length_c   1.000
_cell.angle_alpha   90.00
_cell.angle_beta   90.00
_cell.angle_gamma   90.00
#
_symmetry.space_group_name_H-M   'P 1'
#
loop_
_entity.id
_entity.type
_entity.pdbx_description
1 polymer ?
#
loop_
_entity_poly.entity_id
_entity_poly.type
_entity_poly.pdbx_seq_one_letter_code
_entity_poly.pdbx_strand_id
1 'polypeptide(L)'
;MNAAITTKRHSVPPTRCCRTGSLALALALALSACSGPEETSAAATAAGVTQLSVAVISSQPHLITGGSTLIAVQHDGDRATQPTLRLNGSIVPLPAVTATDVGETGATLRFLLEGLAEGNNTLEVSAGQSSASLTLTNYPRTGPVISGPHQQPYLCLGELAERADGQPRRFAIGNGDFLDGTALDEDCSLPTRVDYVYRSNQQEGFQPLTDIDRLPDDVLLTTTSAGVDVPFVVRLETGTVNRAIYQIAMLHDPATPAPRATSPGQAWNQRLLYTFGGGCEAGYFQGAGTGGVLRESVLAQGYAVASSTLNVNAQGGCNDVISAETAMMVKEHFTKYYGEPIHTIGSGASGGAMQQLLIAGAYPGILDGLLIGMTFSDATTYFADAQECSGPWRNYANNPANGLDDATKAVVGGWPNWYLCDESLGDRPDRISPFDCPAEIPAELHYHPQTNPSGIRCSIYDGMRNVFGERQHPDSTIARGIAPSPHDNVGVQYGLAALNQGLINKSLFLDINANFGGWDIDYQRTDARTQGDPGAIRTAYETGRITNGAAGLSRVPIIDDRPYLDHEGNFHASVYSFTTRARLERDNGHADNYVIRRHPASLSLADENLALMNSWLDAIKAANNELPMLERIVRAKPATLSDDCFTADGERIVEPAVFDTSRLFDNTEGRCNQLYPPHAGLRLVAGGPLTNDVMKCQLKAIDYDDYRVTFTDDEKARLENIFPDGVCDWSRPGVGQGSNQTWLSFGPSPVNRYQADAAETP
;
A
#
# COMPACT_ATOMS: atom_id res chain seq x y z
N MET A 1 -22.09 10.08 52.42
CA MET A 1 -22.43 9.34 53.65
C MET A 1 -23.76 8.64 53.42
N ASN A 2 -23.85 7.35 53.80
CA ASN A 2 -24.95 6.37 53.66
C ASN A 2 -25.26 5.94 52.20
N ALA A 3 -24.94 4.75 51.66
CA ALA A 3 -24.92 3.32 52.06
C ALA A 3 -26.16 2.53 51.59
N ALA A 4 -25.95 1.61 50.62
CA ALA A 4 -26.52 0.25 50.48
C ALA A 4 -26.20 -0.30 49.05
N ILE A 5 -25.21 -1.20 48.87
CA ILE A 5 -25.32 -2.69 48.72
C ILE A 5 -26.11 -3.08 47.44
N THR A 6 -25.55 -3.77 46.44
CA THR A 6 -25.30 -5.23 46.47
C THR A 6 -24.37 -5.70 45.33
N THR A 7 -23.34 -6.48 45.67
CA THR A 7 -22.45 -7.23 44.76
C THR A 7 -22.88 -8.69 44.63
N LYS A 8 -22.85 -9.26 43.42
CA LYS A 8 -22.73 -10.71 43.19
C LYS A 8 -21.62 -10.96 42.16
N ARG A 9 -20.47 -11.44 42.64
CA ARG A 9 -19.45 -12.16 41.85
C ARG A 9 -19.67 -13.65 42.06
N HIS A 10 -19.72 -14.41 40.96
CA HIS A 10 -19.57 -15.86 41.00
C HIS A 10 -18.13 -16.21 40.63
N SER A 11 -17.52 -17.03 41.48
CA SER A 11 -16.20 -17.65 41.37
C SER A 11 -16.33 -19.05 41.95
N VAL A 12 -15.41 -19.96 41.55
CA VAL A 12 -15.10 -21.33 42.05
C VAL A 12 -15.35 -22.41 40.97
N PRO A 13 -14.50 -23.47 40.79
CA PRO A 13 -13.06 -23.67 41.09
C PRO A 13 -12.27 -24.43 39.98
N PRO A 14 -10.94 -24.66 40.18
CA PRO A 14 -10.12 -25.53 39.34
C PRO A 14 -10.19 -27.01 39.79
N THR A 15 -10.10 -27.94 38.82
CA THR A 15 -9.98 -29.39 39.06
C THR A 15 -8.51 -29.83 39.02
N ARG A 16 -8.00 -30.28 40.16
CA ARG A 16 -6.83 -31.16 40.28
C ARG A 16 -7.31 -32.60 40.34
N CYS A 17 -6.64 -33.52 39.62
CA CYS A 17 -6.69 -34.94 39.93
C CYS A 17 -5.24 -35.45 40.05
N CYS A 18 -4.91 -35.98 41.23
CA CYS A 18 -3.67 -36.69 41.53
C CYS A 18 -3.77 -38.13 41.00
N ARG A 19 -2.66 -38.67 40.51
CA ARG A 19 -2.30 -40.08 40.77
C ARG A 19 -0.77 -40.24 40.82
N THR A 20 -0.37 -40.88 41.91
CA THR A 20 0.95 -41.23 42.41
C THR A 20 1.49 -42.54 41.82
N GLY A 21 2.82 -42.71 41.83
CA GLY A 21 3.51 -44.02 41.76
C GLY A 21 4.84 -43.94 40.99
N SER A 22 5.96 -43.56 41.61
CA SER A 22 6.92 -44.42 42.36
C SER A 22 8.17 -44.78 41.54
N LEU A 23 9.30 -44.29 42.05
CA LEU A 23 10.69 -44.63 41.70
C LEU A 23 10.94 -46.16 41.79
N ALA A 24 11.77 -46.68 40.89
CA ALA A 24 12.62 -47.84 41.18
C ALA A 24 13.97 -47.71 40.45
N LEU A 25 15.00 -47.58 41.27
CA LEU A 25 16.43 -47.63 40.97
C LEU A 25 16.85 -49.12 40.92
N ALA A 26 17.62 -49.55 39.92
CA ALA A 26 18.34 -50.82 40.00
C ALA A 26 19.68 -50.73 39.25
N LEU A 27 20.73 -51.02 40.02
CA LEU A 27 22.15 -50.97 39.69
C LEU A 27 22.67 -52.41 39.50
N ALA A 28 23.55 -52.57 38.50
CA ALA A 28 24.64 -53.55 38.34
C ALA A 28 24.37 -55.07 38.29
N LEU A 29 24.86 -55.71 37.21
CA LEU A 29 25.85 -56.80 37.33
C LEU A 29 26.60 -57.03 36.01
N ALA A 30 27.93 -57.05 36.12
CA ALA A 30 28.90 -57.31 35.08
C ALA A 30 28.94 -58.80 34.70
N LEU A 31 29.18 -59.08 33.42
CA LEU A 31 29.75 -60.35 32.95
C LEU A 31 30.79 -60.03 31.87
N SER A 32 32.04 -60.29 32.24
CA SER A 32 33.23 -60.32 31.43
C SER A 32 33.20 -61.47 30.42
N ALA A 33 33.49 -61.16 29.15
CA ALA A 33 34.07 -62.13 28.21
C ALA A 33 35.15 -61.42 27.39
N CYS A 34 36.40 -61.84 27.60
CA CYS A 34 37.55 -61.48 26.79
C CYS A 34 37.52 -62.26 25.47
N SER A 35 37.67 -61.57 24.34
CA SER A 35 38.22 -62.15 23.12
C SER A 35 38.72 -61.07 22.16
N GLY A 36 40.06 -60.94 22.08
CA GLY A 36 40.84 -60.65 20.86
C GLY A 36 40.76 -59.26 20.21
N PRO A 37 41.90 -58.65 19.82
CA PRO A 37 41.90 -57.41 19.05
C PRO A 37 41.71 -57.74 17.57
N GLU A 38 40.50 -57.52 17.04
CA GLU A 38 40.36 -57.27 15.60
C GLU A 38 40.50 -55.77 15.37
N GLU A 39 41.59 -55.40 14.69
CA GLU A 39 41.77 -54.11 14.04
C GLU A 39 40.64 -53.91 13.02
N THR A 40 39.50 -53.47 13.52
CA THR A 40 38.48 -52.84 12.68
C THR A 40 38.93 -51.40 12.51
N SER A 41 39.53 -51.15 11.34
CA SER A 41 39.56 -49.83 10.71
C SER A 41 38.20 -49.17 10.93
N ALA A 42 38.12 -48.27 11.92
CA ALA A 42 37.05 -47.31 12.02
C ALA A 42 37.16 -46.44 10.77
N ALA A 43 36.52 -46.88 9.69
CA ALA A 43 36.11 -46.00 8.63
C ALA A 43 35.30 -44.91 9.34
N ALA A 44 35.85 -43.70 9.38
CA ALA A 44 35.09 -42.52 9.71
C ALA A 44 33.92 -42.49 8.73
N THR A 45 32.76 -42.98 9.16
CA THR A 45 31.50 -42.70 8.49
C THR A 45 31.41 -41.19 8.45
N ALA A 46 31.59 -40.61 7.26
CA ALA A 46 31.21 -39.22 7.01
C ALA A 46 29.84 -39.03 7.65
N ALA A 47 29.73 -38.08 8.58
CA ALA A 47 28.47 -37.76 9.22
C ALA A 47 27.49 -37.39 8.10
N GLY A 48 26.56 -38.29 7.79
CA GLY A 48 25.59 -38.07 6.72
C GLY A 48 24.64 -36.94 7.10
N VAL A 49 24.21 -36.16 6.13
CA VAL A 49 23.14 -35.16 6.32
C VAL A 49 21.90 -35.87 6.86
N THR A 50 21.40 -35.42 8.01
CA THR A 50 20.17 -35.91 8.65
C THR A 50 19.06 -34.84 8.66
N GLN A 51 19.42 -33.56 8.58
CA GLN A 51 18.49 -32.44 8.48
C GLN A 51 18.70 -31.68 7.18
N LEU A 52 17.59 -31.41 6.47
CA LEU A 52 17.58 -30.66 5.22
C LEU A 52 16.33 -29.77 5.18
N SER A 53 16.51 -28.48 4.92
CA SER A 53 15.43 -27.54 4.65
C SER A 53 15.70 -26.78 3.35
N VAL A 54 14.62 -26.48 2.63
CA VAL A 54 14.66 -25.76 1.36
C VAL A 54 13.66 -24.61 1.45
N ALA A 55 14.10 -23.41 1.11
CA ALA A 55 13.28 -22.21 1.13
C ALA A 55 13.41 -21.44 -0.19
N VAL A 56 12.30 -20.85 -0.63
CA VAL A 56 12.29 -19.82 -1.67
C VAL A 56 12.52 -18.49 -1.00
N ILE A 57 13.53 -17.76 -1.46
CA ILE A 57 13.95 -16.48 -0.86
C ILE A 57 13.36 -15.30 -1.62
N SER A 58 13.24 -15.40 -2.95
CA SER A 58 12.83 -14.25 -3.77
C SER A 58 11.34 -13.92 -3.71
N SER A 59 10.49 -14.86 -3.31
CA SER A 59 9.03 -14.72 -3.33
C SER A 59 8.37 -15.86 -2.54
N GLN A 60 7.03 -15.79 -2.40
CA GLN A 60 6.29 -16.98 -1.99
C GLN A 60 6.35 -18.04 -3.10
N PRO A 61 6.44 -19.35 -2.78
CA PRO A 61 6.63 -20.39 -3.79
C PRO A 61 5.55 -20.44 -4.89
N HIS A 62 4.36 -19.90 -4.64
CA HIS A 62 3.24 -19.89 -5.57
C HIS A 62 3.08 -18.57 -6.34
N LEU A 63 4.07 -17.66 -6.26
CA LEU A 63 4.04 -16.31 -6.88
C LEU A 63 5.33 -16.02 -7.67
N ILE A 64 6.00 -17.05 -8.16
CA ILE A 64 7.29 -16.89 -8.83
C ILE A 64 7.07 -16.30 -10.22
N THR A 65 7.91 -15.38 -10.66
CA THR A 65 7.82 -14.82 -12.02
C THR A 65 9.10 -14.99 -12.84
N GLY A 66 8.97 -15.02 -14.17
CA GLY A 66 10.11 -14.91 -15.07
C GLY A 66 11.04 -16.13 -15.12
N GLY A 67 10.53 -17.33 -14.80
CA GLY A 67 11.22 -18.59 -15.07
C GLY A 67 12.39 -18.93 -14.15
N SER A 68 12.59 -18.16 -13.08
CA SER A 68 13.67 -18.37 -12.12
C SER A 68 13.28 -18.01 -10.70
N THR A 69 14.00 -18.52 -9.71
CA THR A 69 13.77 -18.22 -8.29
C THR A 69 15.05 -18.39 -7.45
N LEU A 70 15.24 -17.56 -6.42
CA LEU A 70 16.38 -17.68 -5.52
C LEU A 70 16.06 -18.72 -4.44
N ILE A 71 16.87 -19.78 -4.36
CA ILE A 71 16.69 -20.88 -3.41
C ILE A 71 17.78 -20.83 -2.33
N ALA A 72 17.38 -21.11 -1.09
CA ALA A 72 18.30 -21.48 -0.01
C ALA A 72 18.09 -22.95 0.39
N VAL A 73 19.17 -23.70 0.49
CA VAL A 73 19.21 -25.07 0.99
C VAL A 73 20.08 -25.09 2.24
N GLN A 74 19.50 -25.44 3.38
CA GLN A 74 20.23 -25.59 4.64
C GLN A 74 20.30 -27.06 5.04
N HIS A 75 21.47 -27.51 5.49
CA HIS A 75 21.66 -28.88 5.96
C HIS A 75 22.75 -29.00 7.04
N ASP A 76 22.69 -30.07 7.84
CA ASP A 76 23.62 -30.36 8.95
C ASP A 76 24.93 -31.07 8.53
N GLY A 77 25.09 -31.39 7.23
CA GLY A 77 26.33 -31.91 6.67
C GLY A 77 27.48 -30.89 6.59
N ASP A 78 28.66 -31.37 6.18
CA ASP A 78 29.84 -30.52 6.01
C ASP A 78 29.73 -29.56 4.80
N ARG A 79 30.66 -28.60 4.71
CA ARG A 79 30.71 -27.62 3.61
C ARG A 79 30.88 -28.26 2.22
N ALA A 80 31.50 -29.43 2.15
CA ALA A 80 31.77 -30.10 0.88
C ALA A 80 30.55 -30.86 0.34
N THR A 81 29.55 -31.10 1.19
CA THR A 81 28.31 -31.76 0.83
C THR A 81 27.49 -30.89 -0.11
N GLN A 82 27.31 -31.36 -1.34
CA GLN A 82 26.48 -30.69 -2.34
C GLN A 82 25.14 -31.42 -2.50
N PRO A 83 24.01 -30.69 -2.53
CA PRO A 83 22.72 -31.31 -2.78
C PRO A 83 22.59 -31.71 -4.26
N THR A 84 21.88 -32.81 -4.50
CA THR A 84 21.38 -33.17 -5.82
C THR A 84 20.00 -32.54 -6.02
N LEU A 85 19.82 -31.84 -7.14
CA LEU A 85 18.59 -31.16 -7.50
C LEU A 85 17.87 -31.92 -8.60
N ARG A 86 16.55 -32.09 -8.47
CA ARG A 86 15.68 -32.53 -9.58
C ARG A 86 14.58 -31.51 -9.78
N LEU A 87 14.50 -30.95 -10.99
CA LEU A 87 13.42 -30.08 -11.41
C LEU A 87 12.51 -30.87 -12.36
N ASN A 88 11.23 -30.99 -12.00
CA ASN A 88 10.23 -31.73 -12.78
C ASN A 88 10.69 -33.17 -13.12
N GLY A 89 11.30 -33.83 -12.13
CA GLY A 89 11.83 -35.20 -12.26
C GLY A 89 13.17 -35.32 -12.98
N SER A 90 13.66 -34.26 -13.64
CA SER A 90 14.96 -34.25 -14.32
C SER A 90 16.06 -33.74 -13.39
N ILE A 91 17.19 -34.44 -13.33
CA ILE A 91 18.36 -33.97 -12.57
C ILE A 91 18.88 -32.69 -13.22
N VAL A 92 19.04 -31.64 -12.43
CA VAL A 92 19.64 -30.37 -12.87
C VAL A 92 20.94 -30.13 -12.10
N PRO A 93 22.00 -29.60 -12.75
CA PRO A 93 23.25 -29.31 -12.06
C PRO A 93 23.04 -28.19 -11.04
N LEU A 94 23.77 -28.26 -9.92
CA LEU A 94 23.88 -27.12 -9.01
C LEU A 94 24.52 -25.94 -9.76
N PRO A 95 23.93 -24.73 -9.74
CA PRO A 95 24.48 -23.60 -10.47
C PRO A 95 25.93 -23.30 -10.08
N ALA A 96 26.77 -22.98 -11.07
CA ALA A 96 28.19 -22.70 -10.85
C ALA A 96 28.41 -21.52 -9.87
N VAL A 97 27.49 -20.56 -9.87
CA VAL A 97 27.47 -19.45 -8.93
C VAL A 97 26.57 -19.80 -7.74
N THR A 98 27.12 -20.58 -6.80
CA THR A 98 26.46 -20.92 -5.53
C THR A 98 27.23 -20.32 -4.37
N ALA A 99 26.55 -19.55 -3.52
CA ALA A 99 27.12 -19.11 -2.24
C ALA A 99 26.96 -20.22 -1.20
N THR A 100 27.98 -20.43 -0.36
CA THR A 100 27.92 -21.39 0.74
C THR A 100 28.43 -20.74 2.01
N ASP A 101 27.51 -20.57 2.96
CA ASP A 101 27.80 -20.11 4.31
C ASP A 101 27.82 -21.32 5.25
N VAL A 102 28.75 -21.33 6.22
CA VAL A 102 28.83 -22.38 7.24
C VAL A 102 28.60 -21.73 8.59
N GLY A 103 27.56 -22.19 9.28
CA GLY A 103 27.24 -21.81 10.65
C GLY A 103 27.47 -22.96 11.63
N GLU A 104 27.20 -22.71 12.91
CA GLU A 104 27.33 -23.72 13.97
C GLU A 104 26.41 -24.94 13.76
N THR A 105 25.29 -24.75 13.04
CA THR A 105 24.27 -25.77 12.80
C THR A 105 24.35 -26.43 11.42
N GLY A 106 25.39 -26.14 10.63
CA GLY A 106 25.60 -26.74 9.31
C GLY A 106 25.85 -25.73 8.19
N ALA A 107 25.67 -26.15 6.94
CA ALA A 107 25.90 -25.34 5.74
C ALA A 107 24.58 -24.80 5.16
N THR A 108 24.62 -23.59 4.60
CA THR A 108 23.54 -22.98 3.82
C THR A 108 24.05 -22.63 2.44
N LEU A 109 23.45 -23.24 1.41
CA LEU A 109 23.74 -22.97 0.01
C LEU A 109 22.67 -22.04 -0.56
N ARG A 110 23.07 -21.00 -1.28
CA ARG A 110 22.15 -20.11 -2.01
C ARG A 110 22.51 -20.07 -3.48
N PHE A 111 21.52 -20.23 -4.33
CA PHE A 111 21.69 -20.21 -5.79
C PHE A 111 20.40 -19.81 -6.51
N LEU A 112 20.56 -19.22 -7.69
CA LEU A 112 19.44 -18.92 -8.59
C LEU A 112 19.08 -20.19 -9.35
N LEU A 113 17.88 -20.73 -9.11
CA LEU A 113 17.32 -21.82 -9.90
C LEU A 113 16.63 -21.22 -11.13
N GLU A 114 17.02 -21.65 -12.32
CA GLU A 114 16.46 -21.21 -13.60
C GLU A 114 15.76 -22.36 -14.33
N GLY A 115 15.04 -22.05 -15.41
CA GLY A 115 14.40 -23.04 -16.27
C GLY A 115 13.05 -23.53 -15.74
N LEU A 116 12.39 -22.76 -14.89
CA LEU A 116 11.01 -23.05 -14.46
C LEU A 116 10.07 -22.86 -15.66
N ALA A 117 9.24 -23.86 -15.94
CA ALA A 117 8.14 -23.71 -16.89
C ALA A 117 7.03 -22.83 -16.29
N GLU A 118 6.20 -22.20 -17.10
CA GLU A 118 4.98 -21.56 -16.61
C GLU A 118 4.04 -22.60 -15.98
N GLY A 119 3.37 -22.21 -14.89
CA GLY A 119 2.57 -23.09 -14.06
C GLY A 119 3.38 -23.83 -13.00
N ASN A 120 2.88 -24.99 -12.59
CA ASN A 120 3.46 -25.76 -11.48
C ASN A 120 4.73 -26.50 -11.91
N ASN A 121 5.75 -26.38 -11.06
CA ASN A 121 7.01 -27.11 -11.12
C ASN A 121 7.24 -27.81 -9.77
N THR A 122 7.99 -28.91 -9.78
CA THR A 122 8.41 -29.61 -8.56
C THR A 122 9.93 -29.58 -8.47
N LEU A 123 10.44 -28.97 -7.41
CA LEU A 123 11.85 -29.01 -7.03
C LEU A 123 12.05 -30.05 -5.93
N GLU A 124 12.81 -31.10 -6.23
CA GLU A 124 13.28 -32.06 -5.25
C GLU A 124 14.76 -31.81 -4.96
N VAL A 125 15.11 -31.72 -3.68
CA VAL A 125 16.48 -31.52 -3.19
C VAL A 125 16.83 -32.69 -2.32
N SER A 126 17.99 -33.29 -2.52
CA SER A 126 18.49 -34.40 -1.70
C SER A 126 19.94 -34.18 -1.32
N ALA A 127 20.29 -34.46 -0.07
CA ALA A 127 21.65 -34.43 0.44
C ALA A 127 21.80 -35.55 1.48
N GLY A 128 22.78 -36.43 1.30
CA GLY A 128 22.93 -37.62 2.14
C GLY A 128 21.69 -38.52 2.10
N GLN A 129 21.08 -38.78 3.27
CA GLN A 129 19.85 -39.57 3.38
C GLN A 129 18.57 -38.72 3.43
N SER A 130 18.72 -37.39 3.50
CA SER A 130 17.59 -36.47 3.62
C SER A 130 17.18 -35.92 2.26
N SER A 131 15.87 -35.73 2.09
CA SER A 131 15.30 -35.09 0.90
C SER A 131 14.15 -34.17 1.29
N ALA A 132 13.93 -33.16 0.46
CA ALA A 132 12.82 -32.22 0.55
C ALA A 132 12.24 -32.02 -0.86
N SER A 133 10.94 -31.76 -0.93
CA SER A 133 10.23 -31.48 -2.19
C SER A 133 9.39 -30.23 -2.02
N LEU A 134 9.39 -29.36 -3.01
CA LEU A 134 8.69 -28.09 -3.01
C LEU A 134 7.96 -27.88 -4.34
N THR A 135 6.69 -27.49 -4.27
CA THR A 135 5.93 -27.02 -5.42
C THR A 135 6.18 -25.54 -5.65
N LEU A 136 6.55 -25.20 -6.88
CA LEU A 136 6.85 -23.85 -7.34
C LEU A 136 5.86 -23.49 -8.44
N THR A 137 5.09 -22.41 -8.31
CA THR A 137 4.21 -21.93 -9.38
C THR A 137 4.82 -20.69 -10.01
N ASN A 138 5.18 -20.81 -11.29
CA ASN A 138 5.85 -19.75 -12.05
C ASN A 138 4.90 -19.10 -13.07
N TYR A 139 4.99 -17.78 -13.20
CA TYR A 139 4.21 -16.93 -14.09
C TYR A 139 5.13 -16.17 -15.06
N PRO A 140 4.58 -15.67 -16.18
CA PRO A 140 5.34 -14.79 -17.09
C PRO A 140 5.89 -13.57 -16.35
N ARG A 141 7.03 -13.05 -16.80
CA ARG A 141 7.60 -11.79 -16.28
C ARG A 141 6.70 -10.57 -16.56
N THR A 142 5.84 -10.69 -17.57
CA THR A 142 4.87 -9.66 -17.96
C THR A 142 3.60 -9.68 -17.10
N GLY A 143 3.45 -10.66 -16.18
CA GLY A 143 2.21 -10.86 -15.43
C GLY A 143 1.09 -11.46 -16.30
N PRO A 144 -0.15 -11.51 -15.79
CA PRO A 144 -0.55 -11.22 -14.41
C PRO A 144 -0.32 -12.43 -13.48
N VAL A 145 -0.35 -12.19 -12.16
CA VAL A 145 -0.19 -13.22 -11.12
C VAL A 145 -1.44 -13.27 -10.22
N ILE A 146 -1.78 -12.15 -9.60
CA ILE A 146 -2.89 -11.91 -8.67
C ILE A 146 -3.86 -10.82 -9.16
N SER A 147 -3.49 -9.97 -10.12
CA SER A 147 -4.27 -8.80 -10.52
C SER A 147 -5.45 -9.07 -11.46
N GLY A 148 -5.59 -10.32 -11.91
CA GLY A 148 -6.55 -10.73 -12.94
C GLY A 148 -6.05 -10.43 -14.35
N PRO A 149 -6.87 -10.69 -15.39
CA PRO A 149 -6.49 -10.42 -16.78
C PRO A 149 -5.99 -8.98 -17.01
N HIS A 150 -5.00 -8.80 -17.88
CA HIS A 150 -4.49 -7.47 -18.24
C HIS A 150 -5.61 -6.54 -18.73
N GLN A 151 -5.53 -5.27 -18.33
CA GLN A 151 -6.39 -4.20 -18.85
C GLN A 151 -6.25 -4.10 -20.37
N GLN A 152 -7.37 -3.90 -21.06
CA GLN A 152 -7.44 -3.74 -22.52
C GLN A 152 -8.43 -2.63 -22.90
N PRO A 153 -8.12 -1.81 -23.93
CA PRO A 153 -6.82 -1.71 -24.59
C PRO A 153 -5.74 -1.18 -23.64
N TYR A 154 -4.46 -1.34 -23.97
CA TYR A 154 -3.37 -0.79 -23.15
C TYR A 154 -2.22 -0.32 -24.03
N LEU A 155 -1.78 0.91 -23.80
CA LEU A 155 -0.82 1.62 -24.64
C LEU A 155 0.59 1.47 -24.11
N CYS A 156 1.53 1.07 -24.96
CA CYS A 156 2.95 1.07 -24.61
C CYS A 156 3.55 2.48 -24.65
N LEU A 157 4.74 2.68 -24.08
CA LEU A 157 5.38 4.00 -23.97
C LEU A 157 5.45 4.76 -25.32
N GLY A 158 5.73 4.05 -26.43
CA GLY A 158 5.79 4.63 -27.76
C GLY A 158 4.45 4.99 -28.40
N GLU A 159 3.33 4.59 -27.80
CA GLU A 159 1.96 4.77 -28.31
C GLU A 159 1.19 5.85 -27.55
N LEU A 160 1.78 6.42 -26.49
CA LEU A 160 1.14 7.46 -25.69
C LEU A 160 0.92 8.73 -26.51
N ALA A 161 -0.16 9.44 -26.20
CA ALA A 161 -0.42 10.74 -26.80
C ALA A 161 0.72 11.73 -26.52
N GLU A 162 1.01 12.56 -27.53
CA GLU A 162 2.00 13.63 -27.40
C GLU A 162 1.62 14.60 -26.27
N ARG A 163 2.64 15.24 -25.70
CA ARG A 163 2.44 16.32 -24.73
C ARG A 163 1.83 17.54 -25.43
N ALA A 164 1.32 18.48 -24.64
CA ALA A 164 0.72 19.71 -25.15
C ALA A 164 1.70 20.59 -25.99
N ASP A 165 3.01 20.39 -25.84
CA ASP A 165 4.06 21.04 -26.63
C ASP A 165 4.41 20.29 -27.94
N GLY A 166 3.68 19.23 -28.27
CA GLY A 166 3.89 18.38 -29.45
C GLY A 166 5.09 17.45 -29.34
N GLN A 167 5.72 17.31 -28.17
CA GLN A 167 6.80 16.36 -27.97
C GLN A 167 6.26 14.98 -27.57
N PRO A 168 6.88 13.89 -28.05
CA PRO A 168 6.51 12.55 -27.61
C PRO A 168 6.78 12.39 -26.11
N ARG A 169 5.98 11.55 -25.46
CA ARG A 169 6.25 11.14 -24.09
C ARG A 169 7.42 10.17 -24.09
N ARG A 170 8.39 10.44 -23.22
CA ARG A 170 9.62 9.66 -23.12
C ARG A 170 9.94 9.40 -21.66
N PHE A 171 10.51 8.24 -21.38
CA PHE A 171 10.99 7.87 -20.07
C PHE A 171 12.46 8.31 -19.92
N ALA A 172 12.74 9.21 -18.99
CA ALA A 172 14.09 9.63 -18.67
C ALA A 172 14.79 8.55 -17.84
N ILE A 173 15.97 8.11 -18.29
CA ILE A 173 16.74 7.09 -17.56
C ILE A 173 17.33 7.72 -16.30
N GLY A 174 17.85 8.94 -16.40
CA GLY A 174 18.49 9.66 -15.28
C GLY A 174 19.98 9.91 -15.48
N ASN A 175 20.55 9.39 -16.57
CA ASN A 175 21.90 9.68 -17.07
C ASN A 175 21.89 10.73 -18.21
N GLY A 176 20.82 11.52 -18.34
CA GLY A 176 20.65 12.47 -19.45
C GLY A 176 20.05 11.88 -20.73
N ASP A 177 19.95 10.55 -20.84
CA ASP A 177 19.29 9.87 -21.96
C ASP A 177 17.83 9.50 -21.65
N PHE A 178 17.11 9.14 -22.72
CA PHE A 178 15.76 8.59 -22.68
C PHE A 178 15.75 7.16 -23.19
N LEU A 179 14.82 6.35 -22.69
CA LEU A 179 14.56 5.03 -23.25
C LEU A 179 14.07 5.14 -24.71
N ASP A 180 14.46 4.15 -25.51
CA ASP A 180 13.73 3.81 -26.74
C ASP A 180 12.41 3.14 -26.31
N GLY A 181 11.28 3.77 -26.67
CA GLY A 181 9.94 3.31 -26.31
C GLY A 181 9.38 2.23 -27.23
N THR A 182 10.19 1.68 -28.15
CA THR A 182 9.78 0.61 -29.05
C THR A 182 9.59 -0.70 -28.28
N ALA A 183 8.33 -1.09 -28.08
CA ALA A 183 7.96 -2.32 -27.40
C ALA A 183 8.44 -3.56 -28.18
N LEU A 184 8.91 -4.57 -27.44
CA LEU A 184 9.35 -5.86 -27.98
C LEU A 184 8.18 -6.82 -28.22
N ASP A 185 7.05 -6.60 -27.55
CA ASP A 185 5.85 -7.43 -27.57
C ASP A 185 4.60 -6.61 -27.18
N GLU A 186 3.42 -7.25 -27.21
CA GLU A 186 2.13 -6.64 -26.85
C GLU A 186 1.99 -6.31 -25.34
N ASP A 187 2.86 -6.88 -24.51
CA ASP A 187 2.94 -6.63 -23.08
C ASP A 187 3.86 -5.45 -22.74
N CYS A 188 4.27 -4.67 -23.76
CA CYS A 188 5.13 -3.51 -23.62
C CYS A 188 6.51 -3.82 -23.03
N SER A 189 7.05 -5.02 -23.26
CA SER A 189 8.40 -5.34 -22.81
C SER A 189 9.44 -4.46 -23.48
N LEU A 190 10.46 -4.05 -22.72
CA LEU A 190 11.63 -3.31 -23.23
C LEU A 190 12.92 -4.05 -22.83
N PRO A 191 14.01 -3.91 -23.62
CA PRO A 191 15.31 -4.46 -23.22
C PRO A 191 15.75 -3.94 -21.85
N THR A 192 16.25 -4.83 -21.00
CA THR A 192 16.88 -4.39 -19.74
C THR A 192 18.25 -3.81 -20.04
N ARG A 193 18.54 -2.63 -19.50
CA ARG A 193 19.81 -1.92 -19.66
C ARG A 193 20.37 -1.50 -18.31
N VAL A 194 21.69 -1.30 -18.28
CA VAL A 194 22.43 -0.83 -17.11
C VAL A 194 23.21 0.41 -17.51
N ASP A 195 23.02 1.47 -16.75
CA ASP A 195 23.68 2.76 -16.91
C ASP A 195 24.37 3.14 -15.59
N TYR A 196 25.27 4.12 -15.65
CA TYR A 196 25.95 4.64 -14.47
C TYR A 196 25.88 6.16 -14.40
N VAL A 197 25.74 6.66 -13.18
CA VAL A 197 25.83 8.09 -12.86
C VAL A 197 26.72 8.28 -11.63
N TYR A 198 27.22 9.50 -11.40
CA TYR A 198 28.04 9.81 -10.23
C TYR A 198 27.67 11.19 -9.65
N ARG A 199 28.05 11.45 -8.40
CA ARG A 199 28.01 12.79 -7.83
C ARG A 199 29.35 13.50 -8.02
N SER A 200 29.31 14.68 -8.62
CA SER A 200 30.47 15.53 -8.86
C SER A 200 30.66 16.51 -7.70
N ASN A 201 31.91 16.84 -7.38
CA ASN A 201 32.25 17.93 -6.46
C ASN A 201 32.24 19.32 -7.14
N GLN A 202 32.02 19.38 -8.45
CA GLN A 202 31.98 20.60 -9.25
C GLN A 202 30.58 20.93 -9.78
N GLN A 203 29.70 19.93 -9.90
CA GLN A 203 28.38 20.05 -10.52
C GLN A 203 27.26 19.58 -9.59
N GLU A 204 26.12 20.26 -9.66
CA GLU A 204 24.91 19.86 -8.93
C GLU A 204 24.26 18.62 -9.57
N GLY A 205 23.57 17.81 -8.76
CA GLY A 205 22.86 16.62 -9.22
C GLY A 205 23.75 15.48 -9.75
N PHE A 206 23.12 14.36 -10.11
CA PHE A 206 23.83 13.22 -10.68
C PHE A 206 24.31 13.53 -12.11
N GLN A 207 25.55 13.20 -12.39
CA GLN A 207 26.20 13.36 -13.70
C GLN A 207 26.33 12.00 -14.38
N PRO A 208 26.18 11.91 -15.72
CA PRO A 208 26.37 10.66 -16.44
C PRO A 208 27.82 10.16 -16.37
N LEU A 209 28.00 8.87 -16.10
CA LEU A 209 29.29 8.19 -16.22
C LEU A 209 29.32 7.41 -17.54
N THR A 210 29.86 8.02 -18.60
CA THR A 210 29.88 7.44 -19.95
C THR A 210 31.04 6.47 -20.18
N ASP A 211 32.14 6.62 -19.44
CA ASP A 211 33.30 5.72 -19.45
C ASP A 211 33.41 5.05 -18.07
N ILE A 212 33.06 3.76 -18.00
CA ILE A 212 33.05 3.00 -16.75
C ILE A 212 34.42 2.41 -16.41
N ASP A 213 35.38 2.44 -17.36
CA ASP A 213 36.75 1.96 -17.14
C ASP A 213 37.63 3.04 -16.49
N ARG A 214 37.19 4.30 -16.54
CA ARG A 214 37.90 5.45 -15.96
C ARG A 214 36.95 6.43 -15.29
N LEU A 215 36.98 6.46 -13.95
CA LEU A 215 36.24 7.46 -13.17
C LEU A 215 36.78 8.88 -13.41
N PRO A 216 35.90 9.90 -13.52
CA PRO A 216 36.28 11.30 -13.54
C PRO A 216 37.02 11.75 -12.27
N ASP A 217 37.92 12.73 -12.41
CA ASP A 217 38.72 13.25 -11.30
C ASP A 217 37.89 14.00 -10.24
N ASP A 218 36.66 14.40 -10.58
CA ASP A 218 35.74 15.17 -9.73
C ASP A 218 34.67 14.33 -9.03
N VAL A 219 34.76 12.99 -9.08
CA VAL A 219 33.86 12.08 -8.35
C VAL A 219 33.96 12.33 -6.84
N LEU A 220 32.82 12.58 -6.20
CA LEU A 220 32.71 12.64 -4.74
C LEU A 220 32.88 11.27 -4.11
N LEU A 221 33.40 11.23 -2.88
CA LEU A 221 33.37 10.04 -2.03
C LEU A 221 32.14 10.12 -1.11
N THR A 222 31.61 8.95 -0.74
CA THR A 222 30.58 8.82 0.31
C THR A 222 30.95 7.69 1.26
N THR A 223 30.49 7.79 2.50
CA THR A 223 30.63 6.77 3.53
C THR A 223 29.25 6.18 3.80
N THR A 224 29.09 4.86 3.57
CA THR A 224 27.81 4.19 3.80
C THR A 224 27.48 4.10 5.28
N SER A 225 26.22 3.80 5.61
CA SER A 225 25.78 3.51 6.99
C SER A 225 26.48 2.30 7.63
N ALA A 226 27.14 1.46 6.83
CA ALA A 226 27.99 0.36 7.29
C ALA A 226 29.46 0.78 7.50
N GLY A 227 29.81 2.06 7.31
CA GLY A 227 31.16 2.58 7.47
C GLY A 227 32.10 2.26 6.30
N VAL A 228 31.56 1.98 5.12
CA VAL A 228 32.36 1.67 3.92
C VAL A 228 32.52 2.95 3.09
N ASP A 229 33.77 3.36 2.84
CA ASP A 229 34.10 4.49 1.96
C ASP A 229 34.17 4.02 0.51
N VAL A 230 33.42 4.67 -0.38
CA VAL A 230 33.39 4.36 -1.81
C VAL A 230 33.27 5.63 -2.66
N PRO A 231 33.69 5.60 -3.94
CA PRO A 231 33.25 6.59 -4.91
C PRO A 231 31.72 6.65 -4.96
N PHE A 232 31.15 7.86 -5.02
CA PHE A 232 29.72 8.07 -5.13
C PHE A 232 29.27 7.86 -6.59
N VAL A 233 29.44 6.62 -7.04
CA VAL A 233 29.02 6.09 -8.33
C VAL A 233 27.81 5.18 -8.10
N VAL A 234 26.77 5.40 -8.90
CA VAL A 234 25.49 4.72 -8.81
C VAL A 234 25.26 3.94 -10.08
N ARG A 235 25.07 2.63 -9.93
CA ARG A 235 24.56 1.76 -10.99
C ARG A 235 23.04 1.89 -11.06
N LEU A 236 22.52 2.07 -12.26
CA LEU A 236 21.11 2.19 -12.56
C LEU A 236 20.68 1.09 -13.53
N GLU A 237 19.82 0.19 -13.10
CA GLU A 237 19.15 -0.77 -13.98
C GLU A 237 17.77 -0.28 -14.35
N THR A 238 17.43 -0.35 -15.63
CA THR A 238 16.09 -0.03 -16.14
C THR A 238 15.60 -1.18 -17.01
N GLY A 239 14.38 -1.66 -16.79
CA GLY A 239 13.76 -2.74 -17.57
C GLY A 239 12.26 -2.81 -17.33
N THR A 240 11.60 -3.89 -17.78
CA THR A 240 10.14 -4.04 -17.62
C THR A 240 9.71 -5.23 -16.76
N VAL A 241 8.74 -5.07 -15.86
CA VAL A 241 8.04 -6.19 -15.17
C VAL A 241 6.57 -5.84 -15.04
N ASN A 242 5.67 -6.81 -15.18
CA ASN A 242 4.22 -6.56 -15.14
C ASN A 242 3.75 -5.44 -16.10
N ARG A 243 4.32 -5.38 -17.32
CA ARG A 243 4.16 -4.29 -18.32
C ARG A 243 4.65 -2.90 -17.86
N ALA A 244 5.12 -2.77 -16.61
CA ALA A 244 5.64 -1.54 -16.03
C ALA A 244 7.13 -1.40 -16.31
N ILE A 245 7.62 -0.16 -16.46
CA ILE A 245 9.05 0.13 -16.51
C ILE A 245 9.52 0.30 -15.06
N TYR A 246 10.46 -0.53 -14.60
CA TYR A 246 11.08 -0.40 -13.29
C TYR A 246 12.48 0.21 -13.40
N GLN A 247 12.91 0.82 -12.30
CA GLN A 247 14.29 1.23 -12.09
C GLN A 247 14.82 0.73 -10.75
N ILE A 248 16.09 0.36 -10.71
CA ILE A 248 16.84 0.04 -9.49
C ILE A 248 18.14 0.84 -9.50
N ALA A 249 18.38 1.64 -8.47
CA ALA A 249 19.60 2.39 -8.26
C ALA A 249 20.33 1.91 -7.00
N MET A 250 21.64 1.73 -7.07
CA MET A 250 22.47 1.41 -5.90
C MET A 250 23.92 1.85 -6.11
N LEU A 251 24.65 2.10 -5.02
CA LEU A 251 26.09 2.36 -5.09
C LEU A 251 26.83 1.14 -5.67
N HIS A 252 27.69 1.39 -6.66
CA HIS A 252 28.55 0.36 -7.23
C HIS A 252 29.73 1.02 -7.95
N ASP A 253 30.94 0.57 -7.62
CA ASP A 253 32.15 0.90 -8.36
C ASP A 253 32.28 -0.06 -9.56
N PRO A 254 32.21 0.44 -10.81
CA PRO A 254 32.30 -0.41 -12.00
C PRO A 254 33.63 -1.15 -12.15
N ALA A 255 34.69 -0.75 -11.43
CA ALA A 255 35.94 -1.51 -11.36
C ALA A 255 35.83 -2.83 -10.58
N THR A 256 34.73 -3.02 -9.85
CA THR A 256 34.43 -4.24 -9.07
C THR A 256 33.40 -5.12 -9.78
N PRO A 257 33.39 -6.46 -9.54
CA PRO A 257 32.39 -7.33 -10.13
C PRO A 257 30.96 -6.84 -9.87
N ALA A 258 30.09 -6.93 -10.88
CA ALA A 258 28.69 -6.53 -10.75
C ALA A 258 28.00 -7.31 -9.60
N PRO A 259 27.14 -6.65 -8.81
CA PRO A 259 26.41 -7.30 -7.73
C PRO A 259 25.60 -8.52 -8.21
N ARG A 260 25.53 -9.55 -7.37
CA ARG A 260 24.69 -10.74 -7.57
C ARG A 260 24.06 -11.16 -6.25
N ALA A 261 22.92 -11.86 -6.27
CA ALA A 261 22.29 -12.34 -5.03
C ALA A 261 23.19 -13.23 -4.15
N THR A 262 24.14 -13.93 -4.77
CA THR A 262 25.13 -14.79 -4.08
C THR A 262 26.45 -14.08 -3.75
N SER A 263 26.62 -12.84 -4.22
CA SER A 263 27.75 -11.96 -3.89
C SER A 263 27.27 -10.51 -3.96
N PRO A 264 26.49 -10.05 -2.95
CA PRO A 264 25.92 -8.71 -2.97
C PRO A 264 27.00 -7.62 -3.02
N GLY A 265 26.62 -6.43 -3.51
CA GLY A 265 27.56 -5.31 -3.62
C GLY A 265 28.09 -4.87 -2.25
N GLN A 266 29.39 -4.60 -2.14
CA GLN A 266 30.04 -4.24 -0.87
C GLN A 266 29.54 -2.92 -0.27
N ALA A 267 29.11 -1.99 -1.12
CA ALA A 267 28.56 -0.70 -0.69
C ALA A 267 27.08 -0.78 -0.26
N TRP A 268 26.41 -1.93 -0.49
CA TRP A 268 25.00 -2.07 -0.16
C TRP A 268 24.83 -2.41 1.33
N ASN A 269 24.06 -1.59 2.05
CA ASN A 269 23.74 -1.78 3.46
C ASN A 269 22.64 -2.83 3.70
N GLN A 270 22.34 -3.66 2.70
CA GLN A 270 21.29 -4.68 2.65
C GLN A 270 19.85 -4.16 2.77
N ARG A 271 19.62 -2.85 2.65
CA ARG A 271 18.27 -2.26 2.77
C ARG A 271 17.77 -1.76 1.42
N LEU A 272 16.47 -1.90 1.21
CA LEU A 272 15.76 -1.45 0.02
C LEU A 272 14.78 -0.34 0.41
N LEU A 273 14.91 0.83 -0.22
CA LEU A 273 13.86 1.85 -0.23
C LEU A 273 13.05 1.69 -1.52
N TYR A 274 11.75 1.44 -1.41
CA TYR A 274 10.83 1.36 -2.53
C TYR A 274 10.04 2.67 -2.64
N THR A 275 10.28 3.46 -3.67
CA THR A 275 9.61 4.76 -3.84
C THR A 275 8.32 4.63 -4.64
N PHE A 276 7.26 5.27 -4.17
CA PHE A 276 5.94 5.33 -4.79
C PHE A 276 5.64 6.77 -5.25
N GLY A 277 5.13 6.91 -6.47
CA GLY A 277 4.70 8.21 -7.00
C GLY A 277 3.26 8.55 -6.64
N GLY A 278 2.97 9.85 -6.53
CA GLY A 278 1.66 10.39 -6.18
C GLY A 278 0.64 10.45 -7.33
N GLY A 279 -0.40 11.26 -7.11
CA GLY A 279 -1.55 11.41 -8.00
C GLY A 279 -2.49 10.21 -7.97
N CYS A 280 -3.51 10.20 -8.82
CA CYS A 280 -4.46 9.10 -8.95
C CYS A 280 -5.30 9.37 -10.19
N GLU A 281 -5.08 8.63 -11.28
CA GLU A 281 -5.78 8.79 -12.56
C GLU A 281 -6.15 7.42 -13.12
N ALA A 282 -6.84 7.37 -14.26
CA ALA A 282 -7.13 6.11 -14.95
C ALA A 282 -5.85 5.42 -15.46
N GLY A 283 -5.90 4.08 -15.56
CA GLY A 283 -4.79 3.26 -16.04
C GLY A 283 -4.78 3.16 -17.57
N TYR A 284 -4.52 1.98 -18.12
CA TYR A 284 -4.49 1.68 -19.57
C TYR A 284 -3.23 2.08 -20.35
N PHE A 285 -2.12 2.38 -19.67
CA PHE A 285 -0.87 2.67 -20.36
C PHE A 285 0.40 2.37 -19.55
N GLN A 286 1.49 2.09 -20.26
CA GLN A 286 2.84 2.00 -19.70
C GLN A 286 3.33 3.41 -19.40
N GLY A 287 3.48 3.72 -18.10
CA GLY A 287 3.90 5.07 -17.67
C GLY A 287 5.28 5.52 -18.18
N ALA A 288 5.52 6.83 -18.12
CA ALA A 288 6.73 7.51 -18.57
C ALA A 288 7.64 8.01 -17.43
N GLY A 289 7.34 7.68 -16.17
CA GLY A 289 8.19 8.00 -15.02
C GLY A 289 7.91 7.16 -13.79
N THR A 290 8.89 7.04 -12.90
CA THR A 290 8.77 6.30 -11.62
C THR A 290 8.61 7.25 -10.42
N GLY A 291 8.51 6.69 -9.21
CA GLY A 291 8.63 7.43 -7.95
C GLY A 291 10.03 8.01 -7.69
N GLY A 292 10.99 7.79 -8.59
CA GLY A 292 12.34 8.35 -8.57
C GLY A 292 13.32 7.57 -7.69
N VAL A 293 14.37 7.03 -8.31
CA VAL A 293 15.37 6.17 -7.64
C VAL A 293 16.68 6.88 -7.29
N LEU A 294 16.97 8.03 -7.92
CA LEU A 294 18.17 8.83 -7.66
C LEU A 294 17.99 9.74 -6.45
N ARG A 295 18.08 9.16 -5.24
CA ARG A 295 17.92 9.84 -3.94
C ARG A 295 19.29 9.99 -3.26
N GLU A 296 19.89 11.17 -3.34
CA GLU A 296 21.29 11.39 -2.91
C GLU A 296 21.55 10.97 -1.45
N SER A 297 20.80 11.50 -0.47
CA SER A 297 21.00 11.18 0.95
C SER A 297 20.77 9.70 1.29
N VAL A 298 19.89 9.03 0.56
CA VAL A 298 19.54 7.61 0.72
C VAL A 298 20.63 6.71 0.12
N LEU A 299 21.04 7.01 -1.12
CA LEU A 299 22.10 6.28 -1.82
C LEU A 299 23.44 6.45 -1.11
N ALA A 300 23.75 7.65 -0.60
CA ALA A 300 24.96 7.92 0.18
C ALA A 300 25.11 6.99 1.39
N GLN A 301 24.00 6.62 2.03
CA GLN A 301 23.95 5.69 3.16
C GLN A 301 24.09 4.21 2.76
N GLY A 302 24.15 3.90 1.46
CA GLY A 302 24.32 2.55 0.93
C GLY A 302 23.00 1.80 0.69
N TYR A 303 21.85 2.46 0.71
CA TYR A 303 20.59 1.82 0.33
C TYR A 303 20.58 1.49 -1.16
N ALA A 304 19.88 0.41 -1.51
CA ALA A 304 19.33 0.29 -2.85
C ALA A 304 17.97 1.00 -2.90
N VAL A 305 17.64 1.61 -4.04
CA VAL A 305 16.37 2.29 -4.26
C VAL A 305 15.70 1.70 -5.49
N ALA A 306 14.43 1.30 -5.37
CA ALA A 306 13.65 0.76 -6.48
C ALA A 306 12.33 1.51 -6.67
N SER A 307 11.83 1.50 -7.90
CA SER A 307 10.50 2.03 -8.24
C SER A 307 10.03 1.50 -9.58
N SER A 308 8.76 1.73 -9.90
CA SER A 308 8.13 1.31 -11.15
C SER A 308 7.05 2.29 -11.60
N THR A 309 6.78 2.34 -12.90
CA THR A 309 5.78 3.23 -13.48
C THR A 309 4.36 2.91 -13.02
N LEU A 310 4.01 1.64 -12.82
CA LEU A 310 2.72 1.24 -12.22
C LEU A 310 2.68 1.38 -10.69
N ASN A 311 3.78 1.81 -10.07
CA ASN A 311 3.82 2.25 -8.68
C ASN A 311 3.85 3.79 -8.54
N VAL A 312 3.56 4.49 -9.63
CA VAL A 312 3.11 5.89 -9.60
C VAL A 312 1.60 5.87 -9.77
N ASN A 313 0.88 6.26 -8.72
CA ASN A 313 -0.56 6.01 -8.64
C ASN A 313 -1.36 6.73 -9.77
N ALA A 314 -0.85 7.87 -10.24
CA ALA A 314 -1.37 8.57 -11.42
C ALA A 314 -1.24 7.80 -12.75
N GLN A 315 -0.30 6.87 -12.85
CA GLN A 315 -0.03 6.09 -14.07
C GLN A 315 -0.52 4.65 -13.93
N GLY A 316 -0.57 4.12 -12.70
CA GLY A 316 -1.04 2.77 -12.37
C GLY A 316 -2.56 2.62 -12.28
N GLY A 317 -3.33 3.65 -12.61
CA GLY A 317 -4.78 3.57 -12.64
C GLY A 317 -5.49 3.62 -11.29
N CYS A 318 -4.81 4.07 -10.23
CA CYS A 318 -5.23 3.87 -8.84
C CYS A 318 -5.60 2.43 -8.49
N ASN A 319 -5.10 1.47 -9.27
CA ASN A 319 -5.38 0.06 -9.09
C ASN A 319 -4.35 -0.53 -8.14
N ASP A 320 -4.73 -0.60 -6.87
CA ASP A 320 -3.87 -1.05 -5.78
C ASP A 320 -3.41 -2.50 -5.94
N VAL A 321 -4.18 -3.36 -6.63
CA VAL A 321 -3.79 -4.75 -6.89
C VAL A 321 -2.68 -4.83 -7.94
N ILE A 322 -2.81 -4.07 -9.04
CA ILE A 322 -1.74 -3.97 -10.04
C ILE A 322 -0.49 -3.35 -9.42
N SER A 323 -0.68 -2.33 -8.56
CA SER A 323 0.42 -1.72 -7.81
C SER A 323 1.11 -2.73 -6.88
N ALA A 324 0.35 -3.53 -6.12
CA ALA A 324 0.87 -4.58 -5.24
C ALA A 324 1.64 -5.67 -6.02
N GLU A 325 1.06 -6.17 -7.10
CA GLU A 325 1.68 -7.17 -7.97
C GLU A 325 2.99 -6.64 -8.56
N THR A 326 3.00 -5.40 -9.04
CA THR A 326 4.20 -4.77 -9.60
C THR A 326 5.28 -4.60 -8.53
N ALA A 327 4.94 -4.12 -7.33
CA ALA A 327 5.89 -3.95 -6.24
C ALA A 327 6.46 -5.31 -5.78
N MET A 328 5.62 -6.33 -5.69
CA MET A 328 6.01 -7.71 -5.40
C MET A 328 7.00 -8.24 -6.46
N MET A 329 6.70 -8.08 -7.75
CA MET A 329 7.54 -8.57 -8.85
C MET A 329 8.86 -7.82 -8.96
N VAL A 330 8.88 -6.50 -8.70
CA VAL A 330 10.13 -5.72 -8.63
C VAL A 330 10.98 -6.16 -7.43
N LYS A 331 10.37 -6.37 -6.25
CA LYS A 331 11.09 -6.90 -5.07
C LYS A 331 11.64 -8.31 -5.32
N GLU A 332 10.87 -9.14 -6.01
CA GLU A 332 11.31 -10.48 -6.40
C GLU A 332 12.50 -10.41 -7.38
N HIS A 333 12.42 -9.58 -8.42
CA HIS A 333 13.52 -9.33 -9.36
C HIS A 333 14.76 -8.82 -8.63
N PHE A 334 14.60 -7.83 -7.73
CA PHE A 334 15.69 -7.33 -6.90
C PHE A 334 16.35 -8.47 -6.10
N THR A 335 15.54 -9.31 -5.45
CA THR A 335 16.05 -10.40 -4.62
C THR A 335 16.80 -11.46 -5.44
N LYS A 336 16.32 -11.79 -6.65
CA LYS A 336 16.96 -12.76 -7.56
C LYS A 336 18.35 -12.32 -8.00
N TYR A 337 18.53 -11.02 -8.25
CA TYR A 337 19.73 -10.51 -8.92
C TYR A 337 20.67 -9.71 -8.01
N TYR A 338 20.22 -9.19 -6.87
CA TYR A 338 21.05 -8.38 -5.96
C TYR A 338 21.17 -8.98 -4.56
N GLY A 339 20.16 -9.72 -4.12
CA GLY A 339 20.10 -10.39 -2.81
C GLY A 339 18.89 -9.95 -2.00
N GLU A 340 18.58 -10.72 -0.96
CA GLU A 340 17.43 -10.47 -0.08
C GLU A 340 17.66 -9.21 0.77
N PRO A 341 16.80 -8.18 0.67
CA PRO A 341 16.86 -7.05 1.58
C PRO A 341 16.52 -7.48 3.01
N ILE A 342 17.22 -6.95 4.00
CA ILE A 342 16.83 -7.15 5.41
C ILE A 342 15.52 -6.45 5.75
N HIS A 343 15.23 -5.34 5.05
CA HIS A 343 14.02 -4.53 5.12
C HIS A 343 13.72 -3.91 3.75
N THR A 344 12.44 -3.85 3.40
CA THR A 344 11.89 -3.09 2.28
C THR A 344 11.00 -1.97 2.81
N ILE A 345 11.50 -0.73 2.78
CA ILE A 345 10.80 0.45 3.30
C ILE A 345 10.06 1.13 2.15
N GLY A 346 8.74 1.32 2.28
CA GLY A 346 7.98 2.14 1.34
C GLY A 346 8.22 3.63 1.61
N SER A 347 8.27 4.45 0.56
CA SER A 347 8.32 5.91 0.67
C SER A 347 7.49 6.59 -0.41
N GLY A 348 6.62 7.51 -0.03
CA GLY A 348 5.79 8.25 -0.98
C GLY A 348 4.66 9.01 -0.31
N ALA A 349 4.19 10.07 -0.95
CA ALA A 349 3.15 10.94 -0.43
C ALA A 349 1.89 10.93 -1.30
N SER A 350 0.76 11.41 -0.77
CA SER A 350 -0.50 11.53 -1.53
C SER A 350 -0.97 10.17 -2.06
N GLY A 351 -1.17 10.00 -3.38
CA GLY A 351 -1.41 8.68 -3.98
C GLY A 351 -0.32 7.63 -3.68
N GLY A 352 0.92 8.05 -3.42
CA GLY A 352 1.98 7.16 -2.95
C GLY A 352 1.76 6.65 -1.52
N ALA A 353 1.04 7.41 -0.68
CA ALA A 353 0.62 6.96 0.63
C ALA A 353 -0.55 5.96 0.52
N MET A 354 -1.54 6.22 -0.34
CA MET A 354 -2.63 5.27 -0.62
C MET A 354 -2.08 3.91 -1.04
N GLN A 355 -1.15 3.89 -2.01
CA GLN A 355 -0.53 2.65 -2.47
C GLN A 355 0.13 1.88 -1.33
N GLN A 356 0.94 2.54 -0.51
CA GLN A 356 1.63 1.89 0.61
C GLN A 356 0.66 1.31 1.64
N LEU A 357 -0.39 2.05 2.02
CA LEU A 357 -1.40 1.61 2.97
C LEU A 357 -2.20 0.42 2.43
N LEU A 358 -2.63 0.48 1.16
CA LEU A 358 -3.40 -0.59 0.52
C LEU A 358 -2.54 -1.84 0.29
N ILE A 359 -1.30 -1.70 -0.18
CA ILE A 359 -0.36 -2.81 -0.37
C ILE A 359 -0.06 -3.48 0.96
N ALA A 360 0.29 -2.73 2.01
CA ALA A 360 0.58 -3.33 3.31
C ALA A 360 -0.66 -3.93 3.97
N GLY A 361 -1.83 -3.28 3.81
CA GLY A 361 -3.10 -3.74 4.36
C GLY A 361 -3.64 -5.01 3.72
N ALA A 362 -3.53 -5.14 2.39
CA ALA A 362 -4.07 -6.27 1.63
C ALA A 362 -3.02 -7.34 1.28
N TYR A 363 -1.75 -6.99 1.14
CA TYR A 363 -0.65 -7.88 0.71
C TYR A 363 0.57 -7.78 1.65
N PRO A 364 0.41 -8.12 2.94
CA PRO A 364 1.45 -7.93 3.95
C PRO A 364 2.71 -8.74 3.65
N GLY A 365 3.89 -8.14 3.86
CA GLY A 365 5.22 -8.73 3.59
C GLY A 365 5.90 -8.22 2.32
N ILE A 366 5.19 -7.46 1.48
CA ILE A 366 5.82 -6.71 0.38
C ILE A 366 6.63 -5.55 0.96
N LEU A 367 6.03 -4.76 1.85
CA LEU A 367 6.66 -3.65 2.58
C LEU A 367 6.78 -4.02 4.06
N ASP A 368 7.92 -3.70 4.66
CA ASP A 368 8.23 -3.96 6.07
C ASP A 368 7.95 -2.74 6.95
N GLY A 369 8.02 -1.53 6.41
CA GLY A 369 7.69 -0.28 7.09
C GLY A 369 7.29 0.83 6.12
N LEU A 370 6.43 1.75 6.55
CA LEU A 370 5.81 2.75 5.68
C LEU A 370 6.23 4.18 6.05
N LEU A 371 6.86 4.88 5.10
CA LEU A 371 7.08 6.33 5.15
C LEU A 371 6.07 6.99 4.23
N ILE A 372 4.93 7.35 4.82
CA ILE A 372 3.85 8.03 4.12
C ILE A 372 3.89 9.52 4.42
N GLY A 373 3.32 10.33 3.53
CA GLY A 373 3.11 11.74 3.80
C GLY A 373 1.94 12.27 3.00
N MET A 374 1.35 13.39 3.43
CA MET A 374 0.11 13.92 2.81
C MET A 374 -0.94 12.80 2.54
N THR A 375 -1.05 11.86 3.49
CA THR A 375 -1.85 10.64 3.50
C THR A 375 -3.29 10.87 3.08
N PHE A 376 -3.74 9.93 2.26
CA PHE A 376 -5.13 9.51 2.13
C PHE A 376 -5.19 8.02 2.47
N SER A 377 -6.23 7.57 3.17
CA SER A 377 -6.33 6.16 3.60
C SER A 377 -6.42 5.21 2.42
N ASP A 378 -7.33 5.51 1.49
CA ASP A 378 -7.55 4.79 0.23
C ASP A 378 -8.26 5.70 -0.78
N ALA A 379 -8.32 5.24 -2.04
CA ALA A 379 -9.00 5.97 -3.12
C ALA A 379 -10.53 5.98 -2.94
N THR A 380 -11.14 4.84 -2.58
CA THR A 380 -12.60 4.68 -2.54
C THR A 380 -13.29 5.66 -1.59
N THR A 381 -12.77 5.80 -0.38
CA THR A 381 -13.32 6.69 0.66
C THR A 381 -12.93 8.14 0.44
N TYR A 382 -11.71 8.42 -0.03
CA TYR A 382 -11.31 9.77 -0.41
C TYR A 382 -12.23 10.35 -1.50
N PHE A 383 -12.55 9.58 -2.54
CA PHE A 383 -13.45 10.04 -3.59
C PHE A 383 -14.92 10.12 -3.17
N ALA A 384 -15.31 9.64 -1.99
CA ALA A 384 -16.63 9.94 -1.46
C ALA A 384 -16.73 11.43 -1.08
N ASP A 385 -15.77 11.94 -0.30
CA ASP A 385 -15.75 13.35 0.09
C ASP A 385 -15.49 14.28 -1.09
N ALA A 386 -14.51 13.92 -1.94
CA ALA A 386 -14.16 14.73 -3.11
C ALA A 386 -15.36 14.92 -4.04
N GLN A 387 -16.11 13.86 -4.31
CA GLN A 387 -17.22 13.91 -5.26
C GLN A 387 -18.50 14.51 -4.69
N GLU A 388 -18.77 14.31 -3.40
CA GLU A 388 -19.87 15.04 -2.75
C GLU A 388 -19.62 16.55 -2.74
N CYS A 389 -18.36 16.96 -2.63
CA CYS A 389 -17.94 18.34 -2.75
C CYS A 389 -18.01 18.86 -4.20
N SER A 390 -17.29 18.22 -5.15
CA SER A 390 -17.12 18.68 -6.53
C SER A 390 -18.43 18.67 -7.33
N GLY A 391 -19.31 17.70 -7.06
CA GLY A 391 -20.60 17.55 -7.71
C GLY A 391 -21.73 18.27 -6.98
N PRO A 392 -22.55 17.54 -6.19
CA PRO A 392 -23.82 18.05 -5.67
C PRO A 392 -23.66 19.29 -4.78
N TRP A 393 -22.64 19.33 -3.91
CA TRP A 393 -22.47 20.47 -3.01
C TRP A 393 -22.05 21.74 -3.74
N ARG A 394 -21.01 21.72 -4.59
CA ARG A 394 -20.65 22.89 -5.43
C ARG A 394 -21.82 23.35 -6.28
N ASN A 395 -22.56 22.44 -6.91
CA ASN A 395 -23.72 22.79 -7.74
C ASN A 395 -24.78 23.58 -6.97
N TYR A 396 -25.09 23.17 -5.72
CA TYR A 396 -26.00 23.90 -4.86
C TYR A 396 -25.37 25.21 -4.36
N ALA A 397 -24.16 25.15 -3.83
CA ALA A 397 -23.50 26.26 -3.14
C ALA A 397 -23.14 27.42 -4.07
N ASN A 398 -22.73 27.13 -5.31
CA ASN A 398 -22.34 28.13 -6.29
C ASN A 398 -23.52 28.67 -7.12
N ASN A 399 -24.73 28.12 -6.98
CA ASN A 399 -25.90 28.69 -7.61
C ASN A 399 -26.22 30.07 -7.00
N PRO A 400 -26.14 31.19 -7.75
CA PRO A 400 -26.37 32.52 -7.20
C PRO A 400 -27.77 32.71 -6.64
N ALA A 401 -28.75 31.92 -7.09
CA ALA A 401 -30.12 31.96 -6.57
C ALA A 401 -30.22 31.56 -5.09
N ASN A 402 -29.25 30.79 -4.58
CA ASN A 402 -29.21 30.33 -3.18
C ASN A 402 -28.55 31.36 -2.24
N GLY A 403 -27.81 32.33 -2.77
CA GLY A 403 -27.31 33.48 -2.01
C GLY A 403 -26.40 33.16 -0.83
N LEU A 404 -25.60 32.09 -0.90
CA LEU A 404 -24.70 31.68 0.19
C LEU A 404 -23.37 32.44 0.16
N ASP A 405 -22.92 32.90 1.32
CA ASP A 405 -21.55 33.41 1.50
C ASP A 405 -20.54 32.26 1.73
N ASP A 406 -19.27 32.54 1.49
CA ASP A 406 -18.22 31.50 1.55
C ASP A 406 -18.01 30.94 2.96
N ALA A 407 -18.30 31.71 4.00
CA ALA A 407 -18.24 31.23 5.38
C ALA A 407 -19.31 30.14 5.63
N THR A 408 -20.55 30.39 5.19
CA THR A 408 -21.63 29.40 5.24
C THR A 408 -21.27 28.18 4.42
N LYS A 409 -20.70 28.37 3.24
CA LYS A 409 -20.29 27.25 2.38
C LYS A 409 -19.21 26.38 3.04
N ALA A 410 -18.19 27.00 3.62
CA ALA A 410 -17.10 26.32 4.31
C ALA A 410 -17.60 25.53 5.54
N VAL A 411 -18.51 26.11 6.33
CA VAL A 411 -19.08 25.47 7.51
C VAL A 411 -19.95 24.26 7.16
N VAL A 412 -20.79 24.34 6.12
CA VAL A 412 -21.56 23.17 5.67
C VAL A 412 -20.62 22.09 5.13
N GLY A 413 -19.56 22.50 4.43
CA GLY A 413 -18.53 21.63 3.89
C GLY A 413 -17.63 20.96 4.95
N GLY A 414 -17.47 21.60 6.12
CA GLY A 414 -16.51 21.18 7.15
C GLY A 414 -15.04 21.51 6.81
N TRP A 415 -14.81 22.47 5.91
CA TRP A 415 -13.50 22.80 5.36
C TRP A 415 -12.89 24.07 5.98
N PRO A 416 -11.55 24.25 5.94
CA PRO A 416 -10.88 25.47 6.44
C PRO A 416 -11.39 26.74 5.78
N ASN A 417 -11.74 26.65 4.50
CA ASN A 417 -12.25 27.73 3.67
C ASN A 417 -13.01 27.13 2.48
N TRP A 418 -13.74 27.98 1.74
CA TRP A 418 -14.50 27.53 0.58
C TRP A 418 -13.59 27.07 -0.58
N TYR A 419 -12.41 27.69 -0.74
CA TYR A 419 -11.45 27.38 -1.80
C TYR A 419 -11.07 25.89 -1.87
N LEU A 420 -10.95 25.21 -0.71
CA LEU A 420 -10.65 23.78 -0.70
C LEU A 420 -11.69 22.98 -1.49
N CYS A 421 -12.98 23.23 -1.23
CA CYS A 421 -14.02 22.52 -1.94
C CYS A 421 -14.21 23.03 -3.37
N ASP A 422 -14.19 24.36 -3.55
CA ASP A 422 -14.47 24.99 -4.83
C ASP A 422 -13.37 24.69 -5.87
N GLU A 423 -12.13 25.00 -5.54
CA GLU A 423 -11.03 25.01 -6.51
C GLU A 423 -10.14 23.78 -6.34
N SER A 424 -9.85 23.39 -5.09
CA SER A 424 -8.90 22.29 -4.85
C SER A 424 -9.50 20.91 -5.08
N LEU A 425 -10.75 20.67 -4.69
CA LEU A 425 -11.48 19.43 -4.95
C LEU A 425 -12.41 19.57 -6.18
N GLY A 426 -12.98 20.74 -6.40
CA GLY A 426 -14.01 20.97 -7.40
C GLY A 426 -13.55 20.98 -8.85
N ASP A 427 -12.30 21.35 -9.13
CA ASP A 427 -11.75 21.42 -10.49
C ASP A 427 -10.79 20.25 -10.79
N ARG A 428 -10.55 19.39 -9.81
CA ARG A 428 -9.73 18.20 -9.99
C ARG A 428 -10.62 17.08 -10.43
N PRO A 429 -10.19 16.36 -11.44
CA PRO A 429 -11.15 15.73 -12.29
C PRO A 429 -11.85 14.61 -11.55
N ASP A 430 -13.03 14.32 -12.03
CA ASP A 430 -13.91 13.34 -11.47
C ASP A 430 -13.30 11.95 -11.67
N ARG A 431 -12.38 11.50 -10.82
CA ARG A 431 -11.66 10.22 -11.01
C ARG A 431 -12.58 9.00 -11.07
N ILE A 432 -13.84 9.16 -10.64
CA ILE A 432 -14.89 8.15 -10.75
C ILE A 432 -15.76 8.33 -12.01
N SER A 433 -15.61 9.43 -12.74
CA SER A 433 -16.20 9.70 -14.03
C SER A 433 -15.46 8.92 -15.11
N PRO A 434 -16.18 8.31 -16.06
CA PRO A 434 -15.55 7.65 -17.21
C PRO A 434 -14.91 8.63 -18.19
N PHE A 435 -15.16 9.93 -18.06
CA PHE A 435 -14.68 10.96 -18.98
C PHE A 435 -13.34 11.58 -18.58
N ASP A 436 -12.84 11.29 -17.37
CA ASP A 436 -11.56 11.79 -16.89
C ASP A 436 -10.38 10.97 -17.41
N CYS A 437 -10.17 10.99 -18.72
CA CYS A 437 -9.03 10.30 -19.31
C CYS A 437 -7.75 11.13 -19.16
N PRO A 438 -6.65 10.53 -18.66
CA PRO A 438 -5.37 11.20 -18.57
C PRO A 438 -4.84 11.56 -19.96
N ALA A 439 -4.05 12.63 -20.04
CA ALA A 439 -3.52 13.17 -21.29
C ALA A 439 -2.51 12.24 -21.99
N GLU A 440 -2.20 11.10 -21.41
CA GLU A 440 -1.43 9.99 -21.99
C GLU A 440 -2.27 9.15 -22.96
N ILE A 441 -3.60 9.13 -22.79
CA ILE A 441 -4.52 8.36 -23.63
C ILE A 441 -5.00 9.23 -24.79
N PRO A 442 -4.80 8.83 -26.06
CA PRO A 442 -5.31 9.53 -27.23
C PRO A 442 -6.83 9.73 -27.18
N ALA A 443 -7.29 10.93 -27.57
CA ALA A 443 -8.69 11.33 -27.46
C ALA A 443 -9.66 10.43 -28.25
N GLU A 444 -9.20 9.84 -29.35
CA GLU A 444 -9.95 8.89 -30.16
C GLU A 444 -10.27 7.57 -29.44
N LEU A 445 -9.53 7.24 -28.38
CA LEU A 445 -9.79 6.07 -27.55
C LEU A 445 -10.76 6.37 -26.40
N HIS A 446 -11.07 7.64 -26.13
CA HIS A 446 -11.92 8.02 -25.00
C HIS A 446 -13.37 7.56 -25.22
N TYR A 447 -13.98 7.07 -24.16
CA TYR A 447 -15.40 6.73 -24.16
C TYR A 447 -16.27 7.96 -24.44
N HIS A 448 -17.26 7.79 -25.31
CA HIS A 448 -18.37 8.73 -25.45
C HIS A 448 -19.67 7.94 -25.70
N PRO A 449 -20.76 8.17 -24.93
CA PRO A 449 -21.94 7.31 -24.96
C PRO A 449 -22.59 7.18 -26.34
N GLN A 450 -22.54 8.23 -27.18
CA GLN A 450 -23.16 8.19 -28.52
C GLN A 450 -22.19 7.97 -29.68
N THR A 451 -20.92 8.38 -29.56
CA THR A 451 -19.98 8.43 -30.70
C THR A 451 -18.84 7.44 -30.57
N ASN A 452 -18.51 7.02 -29.34
CA ASN A 452 -17.52 5.98 -29.06
C ASN A 452 -17.92 5.15 -27.83
N PRO A 453 -19.05 4.42 -27.86
CA PRO A 453 -19.57 3.72 -26.69
C PRO A 453 -18.64 2.58 -26.23
N SER A 454 -17.76 2.09 -27.10
CA SER A 454 -16.74 1.08 -26.81
C SER A 454 -15.41 1.64 -26.31
N GLY A 455 -15.25 2.98 -26.25
CA GLY A 455 -14.01 3.61 -25.81
C GLY A 455 -13.63 3.30 -24.36
N ILE A 456 -12.40 3.64 -24.00
CA ILE A 456 -11.84 3.54 -22.66
C ILE A 456 -12.66 4.41 -21.73
N ARG A 457 -13.24 3.80 -20.70
CA ARG A 457 -13.84 4.52 -19.58
C ARG A 457 -12.77 4.72 -18.54
N CYS A 458 -12.47 5.96 -18.24
CA CYS A 458 -11.35 6.35 -17.40
C CYS A 458 -11.74 6.51 -15.92
N SER A 459 -12.85 5.89 -15.50
CA SER A 459 -13.13 5.79 -14.07
C SER A 459 -12.15 4.83 -13.42
N ILE A 460 -11.73 5.11 -12.18
CA ILE A 460 -10.87 4.18 -11.43
C ILE A 460 -11.51 2.79 -11.26
N TYR A 461 -12.85 2.74 -11.19
CA TYR A 461 -13.57 1.47 -11.04
C TYR A 461 -13.54 0.64 -12.32
N ASP A 462 -13.69 1.26 -13.49
CA ASP A 462 -13.55 0.56 -14.78
C ASP A 462 -12.13 0.01 -14.98
N GLY A 463 -11.11 0.73 -14.47
CA GLY A 463 -9.74 0.24 -14.36
C GLY A 463 -9.56 -0.93 -13.39
N MET A 464 -10.49 -1.10 -12.44
CA MET A 464 -10.48 -2.14 -11.41
C MET A 464 -11.60 -3.18 -11.61
N ARG A 465 -12.07 -3.39 -12.85
CA ARG A 465 -13.13 -4.37 -13.18
C ARG A 465 -12.84 -5.79 -12.70
N ASN A 466 -11.58 -6.23 -12.68
CA ASN A 466 -11.20 -7.54 -12.12
C ASN A 466 -11.53 -7.67 -10.63
N VAL A 467 -11.60 -6.53 -9.92
CA VAL A 467 -11.93 -6.43 -8.50
C VAL A 467 -13.43 -6.30 -8.31
N PHE A 468 -14.00 -5.20 -8.81
CA PHE A 468 -15.41 -4.84 -8.55
C PHE A 468 -16.41 -5.63 -9.40
N GLY A 469 -15.93 -6.42 -10.35
CA GLY A 469 -16.76 -7.17 -11.28
C GLY A 469 -17.28 -6.28 -12.41
N GLU A 470 -18.28 -6.80 -13.09
CA GLU A 470 -18.89 -6.17 -14.25
C GLU A 470 -20.42 -6.26 -14.15
N ARG A 471 -21.09 -5.19 -14.53
CA ARG A 471 -22.53 -5.15 -14.78
C ARG A 471 -22.83 -4.51 -16.13
N GLN A 472 -24.02 -4.75 -16.66
CA GLN A 472 -24.48 -4.04 -17.85
C GLN A 472 -24.68 -2.56 -17.56
N HIS A 473 -24.43 -1.72 -18.56
CA HIS A 473 -24.71 -0.30 -18.46
C HIS A 473 -26.21 -0.05 -18.17
N PRO A 474 -26.57 0.87 -17.26
CA PRO A 474 -27.97 1.14 -16.92
C PRO A 474 -28.80 1.66 -18.11
N ASP A 475 -28.19 2.47 -18.97
CA ASP A 475 -28.78 2.83 -20.26
C ASP A 475 -28.68 1.63 -21.22
N SER A 476 -29.84 1.00 -21.44
CA SER A 476 -30.00 -0.15 -22.34
C SER A 476 -29.58 0.08 -23.80
N THR A 477 -29.43 1.34 -24.23
CA THR A 477 -28.92 1.66 -25.57
C THR A 477 -27.40 1.50 -25.69
N ILE A 478 -26.69 1.41 -24.57
CA ILE A 478 -25.24 1.25 -24.50
C ILE A 478 -24.93 -0.20 -24.12
N ALA A 479 -24.78 -1.06 -25.13
CA ALA A 479 -24.50 -2.48 -24.95
C ALA A 479 -23.04 -2.76 -24.52
N ARG A 480 -22.69 -2.42 -23.27
CA ARG A 480 -21.36 -2.69 -22.69
C ARG A 480 -21.42 -3.09 -21.21
N GLY A 481 -20.40 -3.83 -20.80
CA GLY A 481 -20.05 -4.01 -19.41
C GLY A 481 -19.33 -2.78 -18.83
N ILE A 482 -19.62 -2.47 -17.56
CA ILE A 482 -18.97 -1.44 -16.75
C ILE A 482 -18.72 -1.96 -15.34
N ALA A 483 -17.77 -1.35 -14.62
CA ALA A 483 -17.64 -1.61 -13.19
C ALA A 483 -18.82 -1.02 -12.40
N PRO A 484 -19.34 -1.72 -11.38
CA PRO A 484 -20.23 -1.11 -10.40
C PRO A 484 -19.45 -0.14 -9.48
N SER A 485 -20.16 0.82 -8.90
CA SER A 485 -19.59 1.85 -8.03
C SER A 485 -20.05 1.65 -6.57
N PRO A 486 -19.17 1.77 -5.57
CA PRO A 486 -19.53 1.66 -4.16
C PRO A 486 -20.04 2.97 -3.53
N HIS A 487 -20.11 4.08 -4.28
CA HIS A 487 -20.51 5.38 -3.74
C HIS A 487 -22.01 5.47 -3.45
N ASP A 488 -22.38 5.95 -2.27
CA ASP A 488 -23.77 6.11 -1.82
C ASP A 488 -23.89 7.37 -0.96
N ASN A 489 -24.96 8.15 -1.13
CA ASN A 489 -25.27 9.28 -0.26
C ASN A 489 -26.73 9.30 0.23
N VAL A 490 -27.42 8.15 0.19
CA VAL A 490 -28.80 8.00 0.68
C VAL A 490 -28.83 8.15 2.20
N GLY A 491 -29.73 8.99 2.71
CA GLY A 491 -29.89 9.23 4.15
C GLY A 491 -28.85 10.17 4.79
N VAL A 492 -27.84 10.64 4.06
CA VAL A 492 -26.82 11.56 4.57
C VAL A 492 -27.40 12.97 4.77
N GLN A 493 -27.22 13.54 5.95
CA GLN A 493 -27.78 14.83 6.36
C GLN A 493 -26.74 15.95 6.33
N TYR A 494 -26.55 16.56 5.16
CA TYR A 494 -25.52 17.61 4.98
C TYR A 494 -25.82 18.85 5.82
N GLY A 495 -24.81 19.33 6.56
CA GLY A 495 -24.93 20.50 7.45
C GLY A 495 -25.54 20.22 8.83
N LEU A 496 -25.74 18.96 9.23
CA LEU A 496 -26.37 18.62 10.52
C LEU A 496 -25.64 19.21 11.74
N ALA A 497 -24.32 19.05 11.82
CA ALA A 497 -23.53 19.61 12.91
C ALA A 497 -23.56 21.16 12.89
N ALA A 498 -23.53 21.77 11.70
CA ALA A 498 -23.65 23.22 11.55
C ALA A 498 -25.02 23.74 12.05
N LEU A 499 -26.12 23.03 11.76
CA LEU A 499 -27.46 23.35 12.28
C LEU A 499 -27.48 23.25 13.81
N ASN A 500 -26.95 22.14 14.34
CA ASN A 500 -26.95 21.88 15.78
C ASN A 500 -26.10 22.87 16.59
N GLN A 501 -25.12 23.51 15.96
CA GLN A 501 -24.32 24.59 16.55
C GLN A 501 -24.87 26.00 16.24
N GLY A 502 -25.98 26.10 15.51
CA GLY A 502 -26.61 27.37 15.16
C GLY A 502 -25.85 28.19 14.11
N LEU A 503 -24.93 27.56 13.35
CA LEU A 503 -24.17 28.19 12.27
C LEU A 503 -25.00 28.31 10.98
N ILE A 504 -25.99 27.44 10.81
CA ILE A 504 -27.03 27.56 9.77
C ILE A 504 -28.41 27.44 10.41
N ASN A 505 -29.43 27.95 9.72
CA ASN A 505 -30.82 27.84 10.18
C ASN A 505 -31.55 26.62 9.58
N LYS A 506 -32.71 26.27 10.15
CA LYS A 506 -33.55 25.14 9.71
C LYS A 506 -33.94 25.23 8.23
N SER A 507 -34.26 26.44 7.75
CA SER A 507 -34.69 26.63 6.36
C SER A 507 -33.58 26.26 5.40
N LEU A 508 -32.35 26.72 5.65
CA LEU A 508 -31.19 26.39 4.84
C LEU A 508 -30.85 24.90 4.93
N PHE A 509 -30.89 24.29 6.13
CA PHE A 509 -30.66 22.86 6.29
C PHE A 509 -31.64 21.99 5.47
N LEU A 510 -32.93 22.29 5.53
CA LEU A 510 -33.96 21.59 4.76
C LEU A 510 -33.80 21.84 3.26
N ASP A 511 -33.37 23.04 2.87
CA ASP A 511 -33.19 23.37 1.46
C ASP A 511 -31.96 22.70 0.83
N ILE A 512 -30.83 22.68 1.53
CA ILE A 512 -29.64 21.92 1.14
C ILE A 512 -30.03 20.45 0.92
N ASN A 513 -30.66 19.81 1.90
CA ASN A 513 -30.91 18.38 1.82
C ASN A 513 -32.01 17.98 0.82
N ALA A 514 -32.95 18.89 0.51
CA ALA A 514 -33.93 18.70 -0.55
C ALA A 514 -33.34 18.80 -1.96
N ASN A 515 -32.28 19.61 -2.13
CA ASN A 515 -31.71 19.93 -3.44
C ASN A 515 -30.30 19.36 -3.66
N PHE A 516 -29.76 18.61 -2.69
CA PHE A 516 -28.41 18.05 -2.77
C PHE A 516 -28.27 17.11 -3.97
N GLY A 517 -29.20 16.17 -4.12
CA GLY A 517 -29.17 15.18 -5.21
C GLY A 517 -27.97 14.23 -5.14
N GLY A 518 -27.50 13.81 -6.31
CA GLY A 518 -26.40 12.88 -6.47
C GLY A 518 -25.83 12.90 -7.89
N TRP A 519 -25.24 11.78 -8.27
CA TRP A 519 -24.68 11.50 -9.59
C TRP A 519 -24.93 10.05 -10.03
N ASP A 520 -24.96 9.84 -11.35
CA ASP A 520 -25.06 8.50 -11.96
C ASP A 520 -23.68 7.85 -12.24
N ILE A 521 -23.67 6.72 -12.95
CA ILE A 521 -22.44 5.96 -13.23
C ILE A 521 -21.51 6.64 -14.25
N ASP A 522 -22.03 7.62 -15.00
CA ASP A 522 -21.28 8.49 -15.90
C ASP A 522 -20.96 9.84 -15.24
N TYR A 523 -21.14 9.91 -13.91
CA TYR A 523 -20.94 11.08 -13.09
C TYR A 523 -21.77 12.30 -13.51
N GLN A 524 -22.95 12.08 -14.08
CA GLN A 524 -23.90 13.16 -14.40
C GLN A 524 -24.78 13.45 -13.20
N ARG A 525 -25.04 14.74 -12.92
CA ARG A 525 -25.89 15.17 -11.80
C ARG A 525 -27.28 14.56 -11.91
N THR A 526 -27.79 14.04 -10.79
CA THR A 526 -29.15 13.55 -10.63
C THR A 526 -29.86 14.30 -9.51
N ASP A 527 -31.18 14.49 -9.63
CA ASP A 527 -32.00 15.03 -8.54
C ASP A 527 -32.16 14.01 -7.40
N ALA A 528 -32.15 12.71 -7.73
CA ALA A 528 -32.10 11.64 -6.75
C ALA A 528 -30.68 11.48 -6.18
N ARG A 529 -30.61 11.00 -4.94
CA ARG A 529 -29.36 10.61 -4.27
C ARG A 529 -28.72 9.40 -4.95
N THR A 530 -27.39 9.35 -4.96
CA THR A 530 -26.62 8.22 -5.49
C THR A 530 -26.78 7.00 -4.59
N GLN A 531 -27.13 5.87 -5.18
CA GLN A 531 -27.21 4.58 -4.51
C GLN A 531 -26.01 3.71 -4.91
N GLY A 532 -25.24 3.28 -3.91
CA GLY A 532 -24.08 2.42 -4.14
C GLY A 532 -24.48 0.99 -4.41
N ASP A 533 -23.73 0.32 -5.28
CA ASP A 533 -23.93 -1.09 -5.60
C ASP A 533 -23.54 -1.97 -4.38
N PRO A 534 -24.47 -2.76 -3.80
CA PRO A 534 -24.18 -3.55 -2.61
C PRO A 534 -23.05 -4.58 -2.80
N GLY A 535 -22.88 -5.12 -4.01
CA GLY A 535 -21.80 -6.05 -4.35
C GLY A 535 -20.46 -5.35 -4.41
N ALA A 536 -20.40 -4.16 -5.02
CA ALA A 536 -19.20 -3.33 -5.04
C ALA A 536 -18.80 -2.86 -3.63
N ILE A 537 -19.76 -2.45 -2.80
CA ILE A 537 -19.51 -2.02 -1.41
C ILE A 537 -18.92 -3.18 -0.61
N ARG A 538 -19.55 -4.36 -0.65
CA ARG A 538 -19.05 -5.56 0.03
C ARG A 538 -17.63 -5.90 -0.44
N THR A 539 -17.43 -5.93 -1.77
CA THR A 539 -16.13 -6.22 -2.37
C THR A 539 -15.07 -5.23 -1.91
N ALA A 540 -15.40 -3.93 -1.82
CA ALA A 540 -14.46 -2.91 -1.35
C ALA A 540 -13.94 -3.20 0.07
N TYR A 541 -14.82 -3.63 0.99
CA TYR A 541 -14.43 -4.01 2.34
C TYR A 541 -13.70 -5.36 2.39
N GLU A 542 -14.28 -6.42 1.83
CA GLU A 542 -13.74 -7.79 1.93
C GLU A 542 -12.36 -7.92 1.28
N THR A 543 -12.08 -7.11 0.26
CA THR A 543 -10.80 -7.11 -0.46
C THR A 543 -9.81 -6.04 0.01
N GLY A 544 -10.20 -5.19 0.96
CA GLY A 544 -9.31 -4.18 1.57
C GLY A 544 -9.06 -2.93 0.75
N ARG A 545 -9.91 -2.63 -0.25
CA ARG A 545 -9.87 -1.37 -1.04
C ARG A 545 -10.40 -0.19 -0.25
N ILE A 546 -11.24 -0.47 0.74
CA ILE A 546 -11.44 0.40 1.89
C ILE A 546 -10.51 -0.12 2.98
N THR A 547 -9.56 0.72 3.39
CA THR A 547 -8.50 0.29 4.31
C THR A 547 -9.09 -0.13 5.66
N ASN A 548 -8.62 -1.26 6.19
CA ASN A 548 -8.90 -1.73 7.54
C ASN A 548 -7.63 -1.65 8.39
N GLY A 549 -7.75 -1.28 9.67
CA GLY A 549 -6.62 -1.14 10.57
C GLY A 549 -6.01 -2.46 11.05
N ALA A 550 -6.77 -3.56 11.01
CA ALA A 550 -6.29 -4.90 11.37
C ALA A 550 -5.55 -5.56 10.19
N ALA A 551 -5.58 -6.89 10.13
CA ALA A 551 -5.00 -7.69 9.06
C ALA A 551 -3.55 -7.28 8.71
N GLY A 552 -3.30 -6.77 7.51
CA GLY A 552 -1.96 -6.39 7.06
C GLY A 552 -1.40 -5.11 7.71
N LEU A 553 -2.23 -4.10 7.99
CA LEU A 553 -1.75 -2.85 8.59
C LEU A 553 -1.30 -3.01 10.06
N SER A 554 -1.85 -4.00 10.76
CA SER A 554 -1.38 -4.38 12.11
C SER A 554 0.03 -5.02 12.12
N ARG A 555 0.64 -5.24 10.94
CA ARG A 555 1.92 -5.93 10.77
C ARG A 555 3.06 -5.03 10.32
N VAL A 556 2.84 -3.72 10.21
CA VAL A 556 3.87 -2.76 9.79
C VAL A 556 3.89 -1.52 10.69
N PRO A 557 5.08 -0.96 11.01
CA PRO A 557 5.22 0.39 11.54
C PRO A 557 4.97 1.44 10.44
N ILE A 558 4.38 2.57 10.85
CA ILE A 558 3.96 3.65 9.95
C ILE A 558 4.40 5.00 10.55
N ILE A 559 5.11 5.79 9.75
CA ILE A 559 5.42 7.20 10.04
C ILE A 559 4.73 8.05 8.98
N ASP A 560 3.84 8.96 9.40
CA ASP A 560 3.18 9.95 8.54
C ASP A 560 3.82 11.33 8.71
N ASP A 561 4.52 11.71 7.65
CA ASP A 561 5.12 13.02 7.46
C ASP A 561 4.05 14.01 6.96
N ARG A 562 3.63 14.93 7.84
CA ARG A 562 2.48 15.80 7.60
C ARG A 562 2.90 17.27 7.48
N PRO A 563 3.32 17.74 6.28
CA PRO A 563 3.34 19.16 6.01
C PRO A 563 1.91 19.71 6.08
N TYR A 564 1.72 20.81 6.81
CA TYR A 564 0.38 21.38 7.01
C TYR A 564 -0.02 22.30 5.85
N LEU A 565 -1.08 21.92 5.12
CA LEU A 565 -1.56 22.62 3.93
C LEU A 565 -3.04 23.06 4.01
N ASP A 566 -3.74 22.76 5.10
CA ASP A 566 -5.16 23.08 5.26
C ASP A 566 -5.40 24.60 5.20
N HIS A 567 -4.47 25.42 5.73
CA HIS A 567 -4.55 26.87 5.67
C HIS A 567 -4.52 27.46 4.24
N GLU A 568 -3.94 26.73 3.28
CA GLU A 568 -3.93 27.09 1.87
C GLU A 568 -5.20 26.62 1.14
N GLY A 569 -6.10 25.91 1.83
CA GLY A 569 -7.24 25.23 1.21
C GLY A 569 -6.80 24.08 0.30
N ASN A 570 -5.66 23.45 0.56
CA ASN A 570 -5.18 22.34 -0.24
C ASN A 570 -5.96 21.05 0.07
N PHE A 571 -6.32 20.28 -0.96
CA PHE A 571 -7.01 18.99 -0.85
C PHE A 571 -6.28 17.92 -0.03
N HIS A 572 -4.97 18.06 0.23
CA HIS A 572 -4.23 17.20 1.18
C HIS A 572 -4.57 17.53 2.64
N ALA A 573 -5.87 17.60 2.95
CA ALA A 573 -6.38 17.96 4.26
C ALA A 573 -5.83 17.01 5.34
N SER A 574 -5.42 17.59 6.47
CA SER A 574 -4.81 16.85 7.57
C SER A 574 -5.74 15.81 8.22
N VAL A 575 -7.06 15.96 8.05
CA VAL A 575 -8.09 15.03 8.55
C VAL A 575 -7.80 13.58 8.17
N TYR A 576 -7.22 13.34 6.99
CA TYR A 576 -7.01 12.00 6.48
C TYR A 576 -5.95 11.19 7.26
N SER A 577 -5.00 11.85 7.95
CA SER A 577 -4.14 11.16 8.92
C SER A 577 -4.97 10.64 10.11
N PHE A 578 -5.88 11.46 10.60
CA PHE A 578 -6.75 11.11 11.73
C PHE A 578 -7.76 10.04 11.34
N THR A 579 -8.23 10.04 10.10
CA THR A 579 -9.03 8.94 9.54
C THR A 579 -8.28 7.61 9.55
N THR A 580 -7.04 7.57 9.05
CA THR A 580 -6.21 6.36 9.10
C THR A 580 -6.00 5.89 10.53
N ARG A 581 -5.68 6.82 11.45
CA ARG A 581 -5.54 6.52 12.89
C ARG A 581 -6.81 5.94 13.50
N ALA A 582 -7.96 6.56 13.26
CA ALA A 582 -9.24 6.11 13.82
C ALA A 582 -9.58 4.68 13.36
N ARG A 583 -9.22 4.29 12.13
CA ARG A 583 -9.39 2.91 11.65
C ARG A 583 -8.48 1.93 12.39
N LEU A 584 -7.22 2.28 12.62
CA LEU A 584 -6.29 1.49 13.44
C LEU A 584 -6.80 1.33 14.88
N GLU A 585 -7.27 2.40 15.50
CA GLU A 585 -7.82 2.37 16.86
C GLU A 585 -9.08 1.51 16.97
N ARG A 586 -10.02 1.66 16.02
CA ARG A 586 -11.23 0.84 15.97
C ARG A 586 -10.91 -0.65 15.85
N ASP A 587 -9.98 -1.00 14.98
CA ASP A 587 -9.75 -2.40 14.59
C ASP A 587 -8.73 -3.12 15.49
N ASN A 588 -7.80 -2.39 16.10
CA ASN A 588 -6.75 -2.96 16.96
C ASN A 588 -6.88 -2.56 18.45
N GLY A 589 -7.76 -1.62 18.78
CA GLY A 589 -7.88 -1.03 20.12
C GLY A 589 -6.87 0.10 20.41
N HIS A 590 -5.88 0.31 19.54
CA HIS A 590 -4.90 1.40 19.60
C HIS A 590 -4.24 1.62 18.23
N ALA A 591 -3.56 2.74 18.04
CA ALA A 591 -2.74 3.03 16.84
C ALA A 591 -1.24 3.17 17.16
N ASP A 592 -0.72 2.48 18.17
CA ASP A 592 0.66 2.65 18.63
C ASP A 592 1.77 2.29 17.60
N ASN A 593 1.40 1.64 16.48
CA ASN A 593 2.26 1.42 15.31
C ASN A 593 2.23 2.58 14.29
N TYR A 594 1.53 3.68 14.57
CA TYR A 594 1.33 4.81 13.66
C TYR A 594 1.64 6.16 14.32
N VAL A 595 2.62 6.87 13.77
CA VAL A 595 3.10 8.15 14.31
C VAL A 595 2.85 9.27 13.32
N ILE A 596 2.20 10.35 13.77
CA ILE A 596 1.92 11.54 12.95
C ILE A 596 2.89 12.66 13.35
N ARG A 597 3.69 13.14 12.40
CA ARG A 597 4.65 14.24 12.60
C ARG A 597 4.24 15.45 11.77
N ARG A 598 3.71 16.49 12.41
CA ARG A 598 3.18 17.69 11.72
C ARG A 598 4.19 18.81 11.63
N HIS A 599 4.31 19.48 10.51
CA HIS A 599 5.33 20.52 10.36
C HIS A 599 4.94 21.56 9.29
N PRO A 600 5.60 22.73 9.23
CA PRO A 600 5.40 23.65 8.11
C PRO A 600 5.98 23.03 6.83
N ALA A 601 5.39 23.35 5.67
CA ALA A 601 5.83 22.78 4.38
C ALA A 601 7.29 23.11 4.00
N SER A 602 7.91 24.11 4.62
CA SER A 602 9.31 24.48 4.43
C SER A 602 10.31 23.54 5.13
N LEU A 603 9.85 22.76 6.12
CA LEU A 603 10.68 21.78 6.83
C LEU A 603 10.55 20.41 6.16
N SER A 604 11.67 19.70 6.01
CA SER A 604 11.69 18.30 5.56
C SER A 604 12.19 17.41 6.67
N LEU A 605 11.44 16.36 6.98
CA LEU A 605 11.80 15.34 7.97
C LEU A 605 12.24 14.01 7.32
N ALA A 606 12.41 13.98 5.99
CA ALA A 606 12.60 12.74 5.23
C ALA A 606 13.79 11.89 5.72
N ASP A 607 14.98 12.49 5.88
CA ASP A 607 16.18 11.77 6.32
C ASP A 607 16.05 11.28 7.77
N GLU A 608 15.46 12.10 8.66
CA GLU A 608 15.21 11.72 10.05
C GLU A 608 14.18 10.57 10.13
N ASN A 609 13.10 10.66 9.36
CA ASN A 609 12.05 9.63 9.30
C ASN A 609 12.61 8.30 8.78
N LEU A 610 13.48 8.33 7.77
CA LEU A 610 14.16 7.12 7.28
C LEU A 610 15.06 6.50 8.36
N ALA A 611 15.84 7.31 9.09
CA ALA A 611 16.69 6.83 10.17
C ALA A 611 15.87 6.23 11.33
N LEU A 612 14.78 6.88 11.72
CA LEU A 612 13.86 6.41 12.78
C LEU A 612 13.14 5.12 12.36
N MET A 613 12.64 5.04 11.12
CA MET A 613 12.03 3.82 10.58
C MET A 613 13.03 2.68 10.58
N ASN A 614 14.27 2.94 10.15
CA ASN A 614 15.29 1.92 10.16
C ASN A 614 15.60 1.40 11.58
N SER A 615 15.76 2.31 12.54
CA SER A 615 15.96 1.93 13.95
C SER A 615 14.78 1.11 14.48
N TRP A 616 13.55 1.44 14.08
CA TRP A 616 12.36 0.72 14.49
C TRP A 616 12.34 -0.71 13.93
N LEU A 617 12.59 -0.86 12.63
CA LEU A 617 12.62 -2.16 11.95
C LEU A 617 13.75 -3.07 12.45
N ASP A 618 14.94 -2.51 12.69
CA ASP A 618 16.06 -3.23 13.29
C ASP A 618 15.70 -3.74 14.70
N ALA A 619 15.01 -2.93 15.51
CA ALA A 619 14.52 -3.34 16.83
C ALA A 619 13.42 -4.40 16.76
N ILE A 620 12.49 -4.32 15.78
CA ILE A 620 11.44 -5.33 15.56
C ILE A 620 12.06 -6.70 15.23
N LYS A 621 13.08 -6.70 14.37
CA LYS A 621 13.81 -7.90 13.97
C LYS A 621 14.60 -8.51 15.13
N ALA A 622 15.15 -7.69 16.02
CA ALA A 622 15.86 -8.14 17.21
C ALA A 622 14.94 -8.60 18.36
N ALA A 623 13.66 -8.20 18.35
CA ALA A 623 12.70 -8.51 19.41
C ALA A 623 12.27 -9.99 19.42
N ASN A 624 11.83 -10.48 20.60
CA ASN A 624 11.38 -11.87 20.80
C ASN A 624 10.26 -12.27 19.83
N ASN A 625 10.47 -13.37 19.11
CA ASN A 625 9.54 -13.93 18.13
C ASN A 625 8.26 -14.56 18.75
N GLU A 626 8.16 -14.67 20.08
CA GLU A 626 6.98 -15.23 20.76
C GLU A 626 5.80 -14.26 20.91
N LEU A 627 6.02 -12.95 20.75
CA LEU A 627 4.96 -11.95 20.85
C LEU A 627 4.17 -11.83 19.53
N PRO A 628 2.86 -11.53 19.57
CA PRO A 628 2.10 -11.13 18.40
C PRO A 628 2.77 -9.96 17.66
N MET A 629 2.69 -9.94 16.33
CA MET A 629 3.42 -8.97 15.50
C MET A 629 3.17 -7.50 15.90
N LEU A 630 1.92 -7.11 16.10
CA LEU A 630 1.59 -5.74 16.50
C LEU A 630 2.25 -5.36 17.84
N GLU A 631 2.23 -6.26 18.82
CA GLU A 631 2.85 -6.03 20.13
C GLU A 631 4.39 -5.92 20.02
N ARG A 632 5.01 -6.70 19.12
CA ARG A 632 6.44 -6.56 18.80
C ARG A 632 6.74 -5.19 18.23
N ILE A 633 5.94 -4.73 17.26
CA ILE A 633 6.08 -3.41 16.63
C ILE A 633 5.98 -2.32 17.69
N VAL A 634 4.95 -2.34 18.52
CA VAL A 634 4.74 -1.32 19.57
C VAL A 634 5.89 -1.28 20.56
N ARG A 635 6.37 -2.43 21.05
CA ARG A 635 7.48 -2.49 22.01
C ARG A 635 8.83 -2.08 21.42
N ALA A 636 9.02 -2.27 20.12
CA ALA A 636 10.24 -1.92 19.41
C ALA A 636 10.31 -0.46 18.97
N LYS A 637 9.24 0.32 19.15
CA LYS A 637 9.18 1.73 18.74
C LYS A 637 10.30 2.54 19.41
N PRO A 638 11.12 3.30 18.66
CA PRO A 638 12.15 4.15 19.22
C PRO A 638 11.56 5.15 20.23
N ALA A 639 12.17 5.31 21.40
CA ALA A 639 11.68 6.23 22.43
C ALA A 639 11.70 7.71 21.98
N THR A 640 12.53 8.04 20.99
CA THR A 640 12.59 9.37 20.38
C THR A 640 11.52 9.61 19.31
N LEU A 641 10.80 8.57 18.88
CA LEU A 641 9.72 8.64 17.90
C LEU A 641 8.37 8.66 18.64
N SER A 642 7.65 9.76 18.48
CA SER A 642 6.34 10.00 19.09
C SER A 642 5.57 10.95 18.19
N ASP A 643 4.26 11.05 18.39
CA ASP A 643 3.52 12.15 17.78
C ASP A 643 4.16 13.47 18.19
N ASP A 644 4.38 14.31 17.19
CA ASP A 644 4.95 15.62 17.39
C ASP A 644 4.48 16.61 16.32
N CYS A 645 4.77 17.86 16.60
CA CYS A 645 4.77 18.89 15.59
C CYS A 645 5.98 19.81 15.71
N PHE A 646 6.27 20.55 14.64
CA PHE A 646 7.38 21.48 14.57
C PHE A 646 6.86 22.89 14.36
N THR A 647 7.40 23.89 15.06
CA THR A 647 7.12 25.30 14.74
C THR A 647 7.82 25.72 13.45
N ALA A 648 7.49 26.92 12.95
CA ALA A 648 8.18 27.52 11.80
C ALA A 648 9.69 27.66 12.00
N ASP A 649 10.15 27.86 13.23
CA ASP A 649 11.56 28.00 13.59
C ASP A 649 12.24 26.64 13.88
N GLY A 650 11.50 25.52 13.74
CA GLY A 650 11.99 24.17 13.95
C GLY A 650 11.95 23.67 15.40
N GLU A 651 11.27 24.38 16.31
CA GLU A 651 11.05 23.86 17.68
C GLU A 651 10.15 22.63 17.62
N ARG A 652 10.62 21.51 18.18
CA ARG A 652 9.86 20.27 18.30
C ARG A 652 8.96 20.29 19.53
N ILE A 653 7.67 20.05 19.32
CA ILE A 653 6.65 19.91 20.36
C ILE A 653 6.16 18.46 20.33
N VAL A 654 6.42 17.70 21.40
CA VAL A 654 5.94 16.32 21.54
C VAL A 654 4.58 16.35 22.23
N GLU A 655 3.54 15.99 21.49
CA GLU A 655 2.15 16.05 21.94
C GLU A 655 1.32 15.04 21.12
N PRO A 656 0.37 14.31 21.73
CA PRO A 656 -0.53 13.43 20.98
C PRO A 656 -1.24 14.16 19.84
N ALA A 657 -1.29 13.56 18.65
CA ALA A 657 -2.13 14.10 17.59
C ALA A 657 -3.60 13.71 17.85
N VAL A 658 -4.44 14.71 18.13
CA VAL A 658 -5.86 14.54 18.48
C VAL A 658 -6.76 15.23 17.45
N PHE A 659 -7.86 14.56 17.11
CA PHE A 659 -9.00 15.16 16.42
C PHE A 659 -10.24 15.04 17.31
N ASP A 660 -10.81 16.16 17.75
CA ASP A 660 -11.98 16.20 18.60
C ASP A 660 -13.25 16.31 17.75
N THR A 661 -13.99 15.20 17.64
CA THR A 661 -15.24 15.14 16.88
C THR A 661 -16.38 15.95 17.51
N SER A 662 -16.25 16.39 18.77
CA SER A 662 -17.20 17.30 19.40
C SER A 662 -16.95 18.77 19.04
N ARG A 663 -15.77 19.09 18.48
CA ARG A 663 -15.32 20.45 18.12
C ARG A 663 -14.94 20.56 16.64
N LEU A 664 -15.79 20.03 15.75
CA LEU A 664 -15.54 20.00 14.30
C LEU A 664 -15.12 21.34 13.67
N PHE A 665 -15.59 22.47 14.22
CA PHE A 665 -15.31 23.81 13.70
C PHE A 665 -14.25 24.58 14.53
N ASP A 666 -13.67 23.97 15.57
CA ASP A 666 -12.67 24.60 16.46
C ASP A 666 -11.75 23.52 17.07
N ASN A 667 -11.12 22.73 16.21
CA ASN A 667 -10.15 21.70 16.56
C ASN A 667 -8.79 22.34 16.93
N THR A 668 -8.74 23.01 18.08
CA THR A 668 -7.58 23.81 18.54
C THR A 668 -7.04 23.37 19.90
N GLU A 669 -7.44 22.20 20.39
CA GLU A 669 -6.94 21.65 21.66
C GLU A 669 -5.48 21.20 21.54
N GLY A 670 -4.62 21.74 22.40
CA GLY A 670 -3.19 21.44 22.38
C GLY A 670 -2.37 22.38 21.50
N ARG A 671 -1.06 22.39 21.69
CA ARG A 671 -0.17 23.33 21.01
C ARG A 671 0.00 22.96 19.53
N CYS A 672 0.03 21.67 19.22
CA CYS A 672 0.10 21.22 17.83
C CYS A 672 -1.18 21.52 17.03
N ASN A 673 -2.38 21.43 17.63
CA ASN A 673 -3.61 21.83 16.93
C ASN A 673 -3.79 23.35 16.88
N GLN A 674 -3.20 24.13 17.79
CA GLN A 674 -3.14 25.60 17.66
C GLN A 674 -2.30 26.03 16.44
N LEU A 675 -1.22 25.31 16.15
CA LEU A 675 -0.38 25.55 14.98
C LEU A 675 -1.03 25.00 13.71
N TYR A 676 -1.58 23.79 13.80
CA TYR A 676 -2.02 22.97 12.67
C TYR A 676 -3.41 22.38 12.93
N PRO A 677 -4.46 23.21 12.99
CA PRO A 677 -5.81 22.75 13.30
C PRO A 677 -6.34 21.85 12.17
N PRO A 678 -6.73 20.59 12.46
CA PRO A 678 -7.39 19.78 11.45
C PRO A 678 -8.83 20.21 11.25
N HIS A 679 -9.30 20.13 10.01
CA HIS A 679 -10.69 20.40 9.64
C HIS A 679 -11.44 19.11 9.37
N ALA A 680 -12.77 19.16 9.34
CA ALA A 680 -13.59 17.97 9.17
C ALA A 680 -13.71 17.61 7.67
N GLY A 681 -14.95 17.53 7.20
CA GLY A 681 -15.36 17.21 5.84
C GLY A 681 -16.88 16.99 5.85
N LEU A 682 -17.49 16.91 4.66
CA LEU A 682 -18.95 16.88 4.53
C LEU A 682 -19.60 15.76 5.36
N ARG A 683 -19.04 14.54 5.29
CA ARG A 683 -19.61 13.39 6.01
C ARG A 683 -19.46 13.49 7.52
N LEU A 684 -18.36 14.04 8.03
CA LEU A 684 -18.19 14.30 9.47
C LEU A 684 -19.19 15.36 9.95
N VAL A 685 -19.41 16.44 9.18
CA VAL A 685 -20.43 17.46 9.47
C VAL A 685 -21.85 16.87 9.42
N ALA A 686 -22.08 15.85 8.60
CA ALA A 686 -23.32 15.09 8.54
C ALA A 686 -23.50 14.06 9.68
N GLY A 687 -22.56 13.99 10.62
CA GLY A 687 -22.58 13.09 11.78
C GLY A 687 -21.86 11.76 11.60
N GLY A 688 -21.18 11.56 10.45
CA GLY A 688 -20.39 10.37 10.17
C GLY A 688 -19.17 10.21 11.10
N PRO A 689 -18.65 8.98 11.25
CA PRO A 689 -17.51 8.70 12.11
C PRO A 689 -16.20 9.25 11.51
N LEU A 690 -15.21 9.54 12.37
CA LEU A 690 -13.86 9.97 11.95
C LEU A 690 -13.15 8.93 11.06
N THR A 691 -13.51 7.64 11.17
CA THR A 691 -13.00 6.58 10.30
C THR A 691 -13.35 6.79 8.83
N ASN A 692 -14.37 7.61 8.54
CA ASN A 692 -14.79 8.03 7.21
C ASN A 692 -14.78 6.89 6.19
N ASP A 693 -15.31 5.73 6.59
CA ASP A 693 -15.27 4.49 5.82
C ASP A 693 -16.62 3.80 5.75
N VAL A 694 -17.70 4.54 6.04
CA VAL A 694 -19.08 4.08 5.86
C VAL A 694 -19.56 4.58 4.51
N MET A 695 -19.39 3.76 3.47
CA MET A 695 -19.85 4.12 2.12
C MET A 695 -21.36 4.23 2.05
N LYS A 696 -22.06 3.18 2.48
CA LYS A 696 -23.52 3.12 2.64
C LYS A 696 -23.88 2.91 4.10
N CYS A 697 -24.58 3.87 4.69
CA CYS A 697 -25.06 3.77 6.06
C CYS A 697 -26.28 2.85 6.16
N GLN A 698 -26.50 2.26 7.33
CA GLN A 698 -27.81 1.74 7.66
C GLN A 698 -28.75 2.91 7.96
N LEU A 699 -30.03 2.79 7.62
CA LEU A 699 -31.00 3.86 7.84
C LEU A 699 -31.79 3.62 9.13
N LYS A 700 -32.08 4.72 9.85
CA LYS A 700 -33.03 4.78 10.96
C LYS A 700 -34.12 5.80 10.65
N ALA A 701 -35.27 5.65 11.30
CA ALA A 701 -36.29 6.70 11.30
C ALA A 701 -35.70 8.02 11.83
N ILE A 702 -36.26 9.14 11.38
CA ILE A 702 -35.86 10.47 11.87
C ILE A 702 -36.17 10.54 13.38
N ASP A 703 -35.13 10.74 14.18
CA ASP A 703 -35.24 11.00 15.60
C ASP A 703 -35.06 12.50 15.84
N TYR A 704 -36.12 13.18 16.28
CA TYR A 704 -36.07 14.63 16.49
C TYR A 704 -35.18 15.04 17.68
N ASP A 705 -34.79 14.09 18.54
CA ASP A 705 -33.83 14.35 19.63
C ASP A 705 -32.38 14.49 19.12
N ASP A 706 -32.09 14.08 17.89
CA ASP A 706 -30.79 14.29 17.23
C ASP A 706 -30.55 15.77 16.87
N TYR A 707 -31.59 16.61 16.92
CA TYR A 707 -31.53 18.02 16.54
C TYR A 707 -31.58 18.94 17.77
N ARG A 708 -30.68 19.92 17.82
CA ARG A 708 -30.65 20.95 18.88
C ARG A 708 -31.63 22.10 18.63
N VAL A 709 -32.40 22.01 17.56
CA VAL A 709 -33.44 22.96 17.15
C VAL A 709 -34.81 22.30 17.19
N THR A 710 -35.87 23.09 17.36
CA THR A 710 -37.25 22.58 17.31
C THR A 710 -37.86 22.80 15.93
N PHE A 711 -38.32 21.72 15.29
CA PHE A 711 -39.06 21.77 14.03
C PHE A 711 -40.57 21.94 14.24
N THR A 712 -41.21 22.74 13.38
CA THR A 712 -42.68 22.81 13.26
C THR A 712 -43.21 21.58 12.54
N ASP A 713 -44.52 21.32 12.62
CA ASP A 713 -45.13 20.16 11.95
C ASP A 713 -44.93 20.19 10.41
N ASP A 714 -44.98 21.37 9.79
CA ASP A 714 -44.70 21.53 8.36
C ASP A 714 -43.23 21.23 8.02
N GLU A 715 -42.28 21.64 8.88
CA GLU A 715 -40.86 21.35 8.67
C GLU A 715 -40.55 19.87 8.91
N LYS A 716 -41.23 19.22 9.86
CA LYS A 716 -41.17 17.77 10.07
C LYS A 716 -41.64 17.01 8.83
N ALA A 717 -42.80 17.36 8.32
CA ALA A 717 -43.33 16.77 7.09
C ALA A 717 -42.39 16.99 5.90
N ARG A 718 -41.75 18.17 5.80
CA ARG A 718 -40.73 18.44 4.77
C ARG A 718 -39.51 17.53 4.94
N LEU A 719 -38.99 17.37 6.16
CA LEU A 719 -37.84 16.52 6.45
C LEU A 719 -38.12 15.05 6.15
N GLU A 720 -39.30 14.56 6.54
CA GLU A 720 -39.77 13.20 6.26
C GLU A 720 -39.94 12.96 4.75
N ASN A 721 -40.36 13.97 3.98
CA ASN A 721 -40.42 13.88 2.52
C ASN A 721 -39.04 13.91 1.85
N ILE A 722 -38.05 14.58 2.45
CA ILE A 722 -36.65 14.56 1.97
C ILE A 722 -36.02 13.18 2.21
N PHE A 723 -36.36 12.53 3.33
CA PHE A 723 -35.81 11.24 3.75
C PHE A 723 -36.91 10.20 3.99
N PRO A 724 -37.62 9.75 2.92
CA PRO A 724 -38.75 8.85 3.06
C PRO A 724 -38.38 7.48 3.66
N ASP A 725 -37.15 7.03 3.40
CA ASP A 725 -36.60 5.76 3.92
C ASP A 725 -35.82 5.94 5.24
N GLY A 726 -35.75 7.16 5.76
CA GLY A 726 -34.98 7.52 6.95
C GLY A 726 -33.60 8.12 6.67
N VAL A 727 -32.87 8.38 7.75
CA VAL A 727 -31.55 9.03 7.76
C VAL A 727 -30.47 8.06 8.23
N CYS A 728 -29.21 8.37 7.94
CA CYS A 728 -28.09 7.53 8.35
C CYS A 728 -28.05 7.30 9.88
N ASP A 729 -27.97 6.03 10.26
CA ASP A 729 -27.63 5.57 11.60
C ASP A 729 -26.11 5.38 11.70
N TRP A 730 -25.40 6.47 11.97
CA TRP A 730 -23.94 6.46 12.13
C TRP A 730 -23.45 5.70 13.36
N SER A 731 -24.35 5.26 14.26
CA SER A 731 -23.98 4.41 15.40
C SER A 731 -23.74 2.96 15.01
N ARG A 732 -24.11 2.58 13.78
CA ARG A 732 -23.98 1.22 13.25
C ARG A 732 -22.91 1.16 12.17
N PRO A 733 -22.26 -0.01 12.01
CA PRO A 733 -21.40 -0.26 10.85
C PRO A 733 -22.15 -0.06 9.53
N GLY A 734 -21.41 0.33 8.49
CA GLY A 734 -21.93 0.43 7.13
C GLY A 734 -22.47 -0.90 6.61
N VAL A 735 -23.37 -0.81 5.62
CA VAL A 735 -23.92 -2.00 4.95
C VAL A 735 -22.77 -2.78 4.31
N GLY A 736 -22.63 -4.06 4.65
CA GLY A 736 -21.55 -4.92 4.15
C GLY A 736 -20.17 -4.66 4.76
N GLN A 737 -20.04 -3.75 5.74
CA GLN A 737 -18.76 -3.46 6.38
C GLN A 737 -18.29 -4.67 7.21
N GLY A 738 -17.03 -5.04 7.02
CA GLY A 738 -16.38 -6.16 7.70
C GLY A 738 -14.86 -6.07 7.60
N SER A 739 -14.17 -7.07 8.14
CA SER A 739 -12.72 -7.19 8.01
C SER A 739 -12.32 -7.67 6.63
N ASN A 740 -11.20 -7.16 6.12
CA ASN A 740 -10.66 -7.59 4.85
C ASN A 740 -9.87 -8.91 4.98
N GLN A 741 -9.78 -9.63 3.87
CA GLN A 741 -8.86 -10.75 3.72
C GLN A 741 -7.55 -10.27 3.07
N THR A 742 -6.44 -10.94 3.38
CA THR A 742 -5.13 -10.62 2.81
C THR A 742 -4.72 -11.63 1.75
N TRP A 743 -3.86 -11.21 0.83
CA TRP A 743 -3.30 -12.04 -0.25
C TRP A 743 -4.37 -12.63 -1.15
N LEU A 744 -5.46 -11.89 -1.41
CA LEU A 744 -6.47 -12.29 -2.38
C LEU A 744 -5.95 -12.19 -3.82
N SER A 745 -6.23 -13.22 -4.61
CA SER A 745 -5.94 -13.29 -6.03
C SER A 745 -7.21 -13.09 -6.85
N PHE A 746 -7.16 -12.24 -7.86
CA PHE A 746 -8.19 -12.07 -8.90
C PHE A 746 -7.87 -12.91 -10.14
N GLY A 747 -6.92 -13.83 -10.00
CA GLY A 747 -6.37 -14.69 -11.04
C GLY A 747 -5.07 -14.11 -11.64
N PRO A 748 -4.32 -14.94 -12.38
CA PRO A 748 -4.53 -16.37 -12.63
C PRO A 748 -4.19 -17.26 -11.43
N SER A 749 -3.51 -16.77 -10.38
CA SER A 749 -3.16 -17.59 -9.22
C SER A 749 -4.40 -18.20 -8.56
N PRO A 750 -4.44 -19.54 -8.39
CA PRO A 750 -5.57 -20.21 -7.74
C PRO A 750 -5.51 -20.11 -6.21
N VAL A 751 -4.36 -19.73 -5.65
CA VAL A 751 -4.19 -19.57 -4.21
C VAL A 751 -4.92 -18.31 -3.77
N ASN A 752 -5.78 -18.44 -2.74
CA ASN A 752 -6.63 -17.36 -2.23
C ASN A 752 -7.44 -16.64 -3.32
N ARG A 753 -7.90 -17.39 -4.34
CA ARG A 753 -8.69 -16.80 -5.42
C ARG A 753 -10.00 -16.24 -4.87
N TYR A 754 -10.18 -14.92 -5.00
CA TYR A 754 -11.41 -14.25 -4.64
C TYR A 754 -12.48 -14.62 -5.68
N GLN A 755 -13.60 -15.12 -5.18
CA GLN A 755 -14.84 -15.22 -5.94
C GLN A 755 -15.81 -14.34 -5.17
N ALA A 756 -16.24 -13.24 -5.79
CA ALA A 756 -17.41 -12.56 -5.27
C ALA A 756 -18.52 -13.61 -5.25
N ASP A 757 -19.11 -13.85 -4.07
CA ASP A 757 -20.33 -14.65 -4.00
C ASP A 757 -21.25 -14.08 -5.07
N ALA A 758 -21.73 -14.94 -5.98
CA ALA A 758 -22.82 -14.58 -6.87
C ALA A 758 -23.98 -14.24 -5.96
N ALA A 759 -24.10 -12.97 -5.57
CA ALA A 759 -25.10 -12.52 -4.64
C ALA A 759 -26.42 -13.00 -5.21
N GLU A 760 -27.17 -13.76 -4.40
CA GLU A 760 -28.56 -14.06 -4.66
C GLU A 760 -29.21 -12.74 -5.07
N THR A 761 -29.57 -12.66 -6.34
CA THR A 761 -30.38 -11.58 -6.89
C THR A 761 -31.59 -11.43 -5.97
N PRO A 762 -31.85 -10.26 -5.38
CA PRO A 762 -33.12 -10.02 -4.71
C PRO A 762 -34.30 -10.27 -5.66
#